data_AF-A0A948BHK3-F1
#
_entry.id   AF-A0A948BHK3-F1
#
_cell.length_a   1.000
_cell.length_b   1.000
_cell.length_c   1.000
_cell.angle_alpha   90.00
_cell.angle_beta   90.00
_cell.angle_gamma   90.00
#
_symmetry.space_group_name_H-M   'P 1'
#
loop_
_entity.id
_entity.type
_entity.pdbx_description
1 polymer ?
#
loop_
_entity_poly.entity_id
_entity_poly.type
_entity_poly.pdbx_seq_one_letter_code
_entity_poly.pdbx_strand_id
1 'polypeptide(L)'
;MKHKILPTFISRLILLMVVGTTLLSCTNSKGPSLADLTKDTGIIFPEAKSFLLQKNITRPGENRTFQTIKASGNQKLLKIEIISPIELNDARQIIKERFNIVDSLYTNLPSPYPGMLTREIEYPEKLRPEYQLVNIPSQKIPLYLLASNDRYSYGAMAEEMVTFMGFFTFIYNPEQKSLSRLDYFVPKVQYDKKEVLRFAENIRLTKKSPQIDLSVALSDDKSTAPDKQAETVEPQTVTTAGSATIRQNNLNVIIIGFEPLGSRHVGAYGYDKDTTPYLDTFAKDAFLFKNVVSPSSWTLPVFMSWFTSLYPSRHRITNKYSKVTDSEQKLANLSEQSPEVITLAEIMKAQGYQTAGFTGGAGVSSDFGYARGFDLYYDQQTFAGFDQTMPMALDWLKDHRQNNFFLFVQGYDVHGRFPLDEEGKEKFIDKEYQGKLQGTTDEYWALRDQNIDQGKLDLDEGDIKFLQSIYDAKISAADRRFGSFIKGLQEMGLLENTVIVISSGSGNEYYEHRRIDHGFSLYEELIQVPLIIRMPKITGSTKNLVRTIDIMPTILDLLKIKTPQSQAQMEGVSLQPLMKGETLELDGFAETDYLLQSFKRSITTNDGWKFIISLDTDERELYDLNHDPDEQKNVLGTNGRIAYELEQKLFSHLAEINRK
;
A
#
# COMPACT_ATOMS: atom_id res chain seq x y z
N MET A 1 -2.01 -5.09 41.77
CA MET A 1 -3.44 -4.88 41.48
C MET A 1 -3.70 -3.37 41.34
N LYS A 2 -4.43 -2.95 40.29
CA LYS A 2 -5.09 -1.64 40.04
C LYS A 2 -4.39 -0.30 40.43
N HIS A 3 -4.08 0.49 39.37
CA HIS A 3 -4.06 1.98 39.23
C HIS A 3 -2.69 2.71 39.14
N LYS A 4 -2.43 3.67 38.22
CA LYS A 4 -3.06 4.01 36.90
C LYS A 4 -2.15 4.98 36.06
N ILE A 5 -1.55 4.45 34.98
CA ILE A 5 -1.21 5.11 33.69
C ILE A 5 -0.03 6.12 33.57
N LEU A 6 0.04 7.22 34.33
CA LEU A 6 0.52 8.53 33.81
C LEU A 6 1.98 8.77 33.25
N PRO A 7 3.10 8.19 33.73
CA PRO A 7 4.46 8.78 33.66
C PRO A 7 5.11 9.14 32.31
N THR A 8 4.72 8.50 31.21
CA THR A 8 5.63 8.33 30.06
C THR A 8 5.50 9.41 28.97
N PHE A 9 4.52 10.31 29.05
CA PHE A 9 4.07 11.11 27.90
C PHE A 9 4.94 12.33 27.56
N ILE A 10 5.46 13.05 28.58
CA ILE A 10 6.16 14.33 28.39
C ILE A 10 7.61 14.12 27.90
N SER A 11 8.33 13.16 28.49
CA SER A 11 9.64 12.73 27.98
C SER A 11 9.52 12.18 26.56
N ARG A 12 8.39 11.50 26.27
CA ARG A 12 7.97 11.09 24.92
C ARG A 12 7.42 12.23 24.06
N LEU A 13 7.62 13.49 24.42
CA LEU A 13 7.45 14.62 23.50
C LEU A 13 8.77 15.37 23.27
N ILE A 14 9.59 15.47 24.31
CA ILE A 14 10.89 16.17 24.26
C ILE A 14 11.89 15.48 23.34
N LEU A 15 11.82 14.15 23.18
CA LEU A 15 12.67 13.45 22.23
C LEU A 15 12.19 13.69 20.78
N LEU A 16 10.88 13.62 20.53
CA LEU A 16 10.20 13.98 19.26
C LEU A 16 10.63 15.35 18.72
N MET A 17 10.85 16.29 19.64
CA MET A 17 11.31 17.65 19.40
C MET A 17 12.76 17.76 18.88
N VAL A 18 13.67 16.89 19.34
CA VAL A 18 15.10 16.90 18.95
C VAL A 18 15.30 16.52 17.48
N VAL A 19 14.35 15.77 16.92
CA VAL A 19 14.54 15.06 15.65
C VAL A 19 13.65 15.59 14.54
N GLY A 20 12.53 16.23 14.90
CA GLY A 20 11.84 17.13 13.98
C GLY A 20 12.75 18.27 13.49
N THR A 21 13.72 18.71 14.31
CA THR A 21 14.72 19.71 13.91
C THR A 21 15.80 19.13 12.98
N THR A 22 16.28 17.90 13.21
CA THR A 22 17.37 17.31 12.40
C THR A 22 16.91 16.79 11.04
N LEU A 23 15.70 16.25 10.90
CA LEU A 23 15.20 15.68 9.64
C LEU A 23 14.64 16.71 8.65
N LEU A 24 14.44 17.96 9.08
CA LEU A 24 13.93 19.02 8.21
C LEU A 24 14.99 19.98 7.65
N SER A 25 16.26 19.84 8.08
CA SER A 25 17.40 20.35 7.31
C SER A 25 17.69 19.52 6.05
N CYS A 26 17.05 18.35 5.91
CA CYS A 26 17.36 17.33 4.90
C CYS A 26 16.15 16.87 4.06
N THR A 27 15.36 17.80 3.51
CA THR A 27 14.88 17.76 2.11
C THR A 27 13.97 18.95 1.76
N ASN A 28 14.19 19.55 0.59
CA ASN A 28 13.09 20.20 -0.14
C ASN A 28 12.26 19.11 -0.84
N SER A 29 10.96 19.34 -1.04
CA SER A 29 10.04 18.69 -2.00
C SER A 29 9.65 17.18 -1.96
N LYS A 30 10.41 16.23 -1.40
CA LYS A 30 9.87 14.94 -0.84
C LYS A 30 10.19 14.96 0.64
N GLY A 31 9.15 15.19 1.45
CA GLY A 31 9.32 15.33 2.89
C GLY A 31 9.96 14.08 3.54
N PRO A 32 10.61 14.25 4.71
CA PRO A 32 11.20 13.13 5.44
C PRO A 32 10.16 12.05 5.77
N SER A 33 10.60 10.79 5.82
CA SER A 33 9.70 9.64 5.95
C SER A 33 9.29 9.34 7.41
N LEU A 34 8.28 8.49 7.54
CA LEU A 34 7.58 8.16 8.79
C LEU A 34 8.47 7.40 9.81
N ALA A 35 9.37 6.54 9.33
CA ALA A 35 10.30 5.78 10.15
C ALA A 35 11.48 6.64 10.62
N ASP A 36 11.99 7.50 9.73
CA ASP A 36 13.21 8.27 9.98
C ASP A 36 13.08 9.14 11.24
N LEU A 37 11.89 9.67 11.51
CA LEU A 37 11.61 10.45 12.72
C LEU A 37 11.24 9.60 13.96
N THR A 38 10.46 8.53 13.80
CA THR A 38 10.14 7.64 14.95
C THR A 38 11.40 6.97 15.50
N LYS A 39 12.37 6.64 14.64
CA LYS A 39 13.64 6.01 15.00
C LYS A 39 14.59 6.91 15.77
N ASP A 40 14.94 8.09 15.24
CA ASP A 40 15.99 8.94 15.82
C ASP A 40 15.63 9.42 17.25
N THR A 41 14.40 9.16 17.70
CA THR A 41 13.90 9.46 19.06
C THR A 41 13.56 8.23 19.91
N GLY A 42 12.73 7.30 19.41
CA GLY A 42 12.10 6.26 20.24
C GLY A 42 10.71 6.64 20.78
N ILE A 43 9.91 7.40 20.02
CA ILE A 43 8.50 7.66 20.34
C ILE A 43 7.57 7.19 19.23
N ILE A 44 6.57 6.41 19.64
CA ILE A 44 5.33 6.15 18.90
C ILE A 44 4.25 7.07 19.49
N PHE A 45 3.65 7.94 18.68
CA PHE A 45 2.39 8.62 19.02
C PHE A 45 1.25 7.59 18.91
N PRO A 46 0.63 7.10 20.01
CA PRO A 46 -0.15 5.86 19.95
C PRO A 46 -1.49 5.95 19.22
N GLU A 47 -1.93 7.16 18.88
CA GLU A 47 -3.29 7.46 18.42
C GLU A 47 -3.33 8.49 17.27
N ALA A 48 -2.18 8.98 16.79
CA ALA A 48 -2.12 9.97 15.71
C ALA A 48 -2.21 9.25 14.36
N LYS A 49 -3.27 9.54 13.59
CA LYS A 49 -3.57 8.87 12.31
C LYS A 49 -2.79 9.41 11.11
N SER A 50 -2.20 10.61 11.23
CA SER A 50 -1.34 11.19 10.19
C SER A 50 -0.38 12.22 10.79
N PHE A 51 0.74 12.45 10.10
CA PHE A 51 1.58 13.65 10.24
C PHE A 51 1.64 14.34 8.87
N LEU A 52 1.10 15.54 8.80
CA LEU A 52 0.89 16.29 7.57
C LEU A 52 1.92 17.42 7.52
N LEU A 53 3.03 17.20 6.80
CA LEU A 53 4.06 18.20 6.54
C LEU A 53 3.56 19.17 5.46
N GLN A 54 2.95 20.27 5.86
CA GLN A 54 2.61 21.35 4.93
C GLN A 54 3.88 22.03 4.42
N LYS A 55 3.99 22.09 3.09
CA LYS A 55 5.16 22.51 2.31
C LYS A 55 5.71 23.88 2.72
N ASN A 56 7.01 24.04 2.52
CA ASN A 56 7.79 25.26 2.70
C ASN A 56 7.11 26.50 2.09
N ILE A 57 6.82 27.51 2.92
CA ILE A 57 6.43 28.84 2.44
C ILE A 57 7.66 29.75 2.50
N THR A 58 8.17 30.13 1.33
CA THR A 58 9.08 31.27 1.16
C THR A 58 8.24 32.49 0.85
N ARG A 59 8.22 33.49 1.73
CA ARG A 59 7.44 34.73 1.51
C ARG A 59 8.22 35.68 0.59
N PRO A 60 7.58 36.36 -0.38
CA PRO A 60 8.29 37.28 -1.26
C PRO A 60 9.02 38.37 -0.46
N GLY A 61 10.35 38.45 -0.62
CA GLY A 61 11.20 39.39 0.12
C GLY A 61 11.79 38.86 1.44
N GLU A 62 11.43 37.66 1.90
CA GLU A 62 12.03 37.04 3.09
C GLU A 62 12.90 35.83 2.71
N ASN A 63 14.19 35.88 3.07
CA ASN A 63 15.11 34.73 2.99
C ASN A 63 14.90 33.72 4.16
N ARG A 64 13.65 33.55 4.62
CA ARG A 64 13.28 32.68 5.75
C ARG A 64 12.25 31.66 5.28
N THR A 65 12.45 30.39 5.63
CA THR A 65 11.53 29.31 5.29
C THR A 65 10.64 28.98 6.49
N PHE A 66 9.33 28.93 6.27
CA PHE A 66 8.36 28.44 7.26
C PHE A 66 7.87 27.03 6.87
N GLN A 67 8.01 26.06 7.77
CA GLN A 67 7.44 24.72 7.66
C GLN A 67 6.34 24.55 8.71
N THR A 68 5.24 23.87 8.37
CA THR A 68 4.22 23.50 9.36
C THR A 68 3.93 22.00 9.27
N ILE A 69 4.01 21.30 10.39
CA ILE A 69 3.59 19.90 10.52
C ILE A 69 2.28 19.90 11.32
N LYS A 70 1.31 19.04 10.98
CA LYS A 70 0.08 18.89 11.78
C LYS A 70 -0.31 17.41 11.88
N ALA A 71 -0.70 16.94 13.06
CA ALA A 71 -1.13 15.54 13.27
C ALA A 71 -2.50 15.49 13.94
N SER A 72 -3.35 14.52 13.57
CA SER A 72 -4.69 14.34 14.15
C SER A 72 -5.03 12.87 14.37
N GLY A 73 -5.84 12.59 15.40
CA GLY A 73 -6.39 11.25 15.65
C GLY A 73 -7.08 11.18 17.01
N ASN A 74 -8.20 10.44 17.10
CA ASN A 74 -9.07 10.31 18.29
C ASN A 74 -9.21 11.61 19.12
N GLN A 75 -9.62 12.70 18.47
CA GLN A 75 -9.81 14.01 19.09
C GLN A 75 -8.54 14.56 19.77
N LYS A 76 -7.35 14.25 19.25
CA LYS A 76 -6.05 14.84 19.63
C LYS A 76 -5.41 15.52 18.43
N LEU A 77 -4.60 16.55 18.67
CA LEU A 77 -4.00 17.37 17.61
C LEU A 77 -2.58 17.81 17.99
N LEU A 78 -1.61 17.71 17.08
CA LEU A 78 -0.26 18.29 17.22
C LEU A 78 -0.02 19.28 16.07
N LYS A 79 0.79 20.32 16.27
CA LYS A 79 1.31 21.21 15.22
C LYS A 79 2.79 21.53 15.47
N ILE A 80 3.64 21.64 14.46
CA ILE A 80 5.05 22.08 14.59
C ILE A 80 5.35 23.16 13.55
N GLU A 81 5.81 24.35 13.92
CA GLU A 81 6.25 25.39 12.96
C GLU A 81 7.78 25.58 13.03
N ILE A 82 8.52 25.48 11.92
CA ILE A 82 10.00 25.68 11.89
C ILE A 82 10.36 26.91 11.05
N ILE A 83 11.34 27.68 11.53
CA ILE A 83 11.89 28.91 10.92
C ILE A 83 13.41 28.74 10.79
N SER A 84 13.95 28.84 9.57
CA SER A 84 15.39 28.73 9.29
C SER A 84 15.76 29.45 7.98
N PRO A 85 16.99 29.99 7.83
CA PRO A 85 17.98 30.24 8.87
C PRO A 85 17.63 31.48 9.71
N ILE A 86 18.02 31.47 10.98
CA ILE A 86 17.72 32.52 11.96
C ILE A 86 18.80 32.56 13.06
N GLU A 87 19.35 33.74 13.35
CA GLU A 87 20.31 33.90 14.45
C GLU A 87 19.62 33.89 15.81
N LEU A 88 20.34 33.52 16.88
CA LEU A 88 19.80 33.39 18.23
C LEU A 88 19.09 34.66 18.74
N ASN A 89 19.54 35.85 18.32
CA ASN A 89 18.93 37.12 18.72
C ASN A 89 17.61 37.40 17.97
N ASP A 90 17.56 37.12 16.66
CA ASP A 90 16.33 37.18 15.87
C ASP A 90 15.31 36.14 16.36
N ALA A 91 15.76 34.92 16.69
CA ALA A 91 14.93 33.88 17.26
C ALA A 91 14.28 34.33 18.58
N ARG A 92 15.05 34.96 19.48
CA ARG A 92 14.54 35.56 20.72
C ARG A 92 13.53 36.68 20.47
N GLN A 93 13.63 37.41 19.35
CA GLN A 93 12.67 38.44 19.00
C GLN A 93 11.38 37.85 18.40
N ILE A 94 11.48 36.89 17.47
CA ILE A 94 10.30 36.20 16.92
C ILE A 94 9.49 35.50 18.01
N ILE A 95 10.12 34.90 19.03
CA ILE A 95 9.39 34.31 20.16
C ILE A 95 8.54 35.36 20.90
N LYS A 96 9.07 36.57 21.10
CA LYS A 96 8.33 37.68 21.74
C LYS A 96 7.18 38.19 20.86
N GLU A 97 7.41 38.32 19.55
CA GLU A 97 6.41 38.81 18.60
C GLU A 97 5.30 37.78 18.34
N ARG A 98 5.65 36.50 18.16
CA ARG A 98 4.69 35.40 17.94
C ARG A 98 3.80 35.13 19.16
N PHE A 99 4.24 35.47 20.37
CA PHE A 99 3.41 35.42 21.57
C PHE A 99 2.20 36.37 21.46
N ASN A 100 2.39 37.53 20.84
CA ASN A 100 1.30 38.50 20.57
C ASN A 100 0.44 38.14 19.34
N ILE A 101 0.88 37.19 18.50
CA ILE A 101 0.16 36.74 17.27
C ILE A 101 -0.74 35.53 17.54
N VAL A 102 -0.65 34.88 18.71
CA VAL A 102 -1.57 33.79 19.09
C VAL A 102 -3.03 34.24 19.06
N ASP A 103 -3.30 35.53 19.33
CA ASP A 103 -4.63 36.16 19.21
C ASP A 103 -5.23 36.12 17.79
N SER A 104 -4.39 36.18 16.73
CA SER A 104 -4.86 36.30 15.33
C SER A 104 -4.89 34.99 14.55
N LEU A 105 -4.26 33.92 15.05
CA LEU A 105 -4.17 32.62 14.37
C LEU A 105 -5.35 31.69 14.70
N TYR A 106 -6.06 31.92 15.80
CA TYR A 106 -7.25 31.14 16.18
C TYR A 106 -8.58 31.83 15.87
N THR A 107 -8.55 33.10 15.44
CA THR A 107 -9.68 33.83 14.85
C THR A 107 -9.89 33.53 13.35
N ASN A 108 -8.98 32.80 12.70
CA ASN A 108 -9.01 32.52 11.25
C ASN A 108 -8.74 31.05 10.87
N LEU A 109 -9.36 30.10 11.58
CA LEU A 109 -9.95 29.00 10.80
C LEU A 109 -11.22 29.58 10.14
N PRO A 110 -11.50 29.28 8.85
CA PRO A 110 -12.81 29.56 8.31
C PRO A 110 -13.83 28.70 9.06
N SER A 111 -14.54 29.32 10.00
CA SER A 111 -15.85 28.84 10.43
C SER A 111 -16.75 28.77 9.20
N PRO A 112 -17.69 27.80 9.09
CA PRO A 112 -18.71 27.80 8.05
C PRO A 112 -19.57 29.09 8.01
N TYR A 113 -19.53 29.91 9.07
CA TYR A 113 -20.11 31.25 9.12
C TYR A 113 -19.15 32.26 9.78
N PRO A 114 -18.91 33.44 9.17
CA PRO A 114 -17.96 34.42 9.69
C PRO A 114 -18.45 35.08 10.99
N GLY A 115 -17.59 35.13 12.02
CA GLY A 115 -17.75 36.07 13.15
C GLY A 115 -18.14 35.53 14.52
N MET A 116 -17.55 34.42 15.01
CA MET A 116 -17.56 34.12 16.46
C MET A 116 -16.16 34.17 17.07
N LEU A 117 -16.07 34.82 18.23
CA LEU A 117 -14.85 35.11 18.98
C LEU A 117 -14.65 34.10 20.11
N THR A 118 -13.41 33.62 20.27
CA THR A 118 -12.93 33.00 21.51
C THR A 118 -12.71 34.07 22.58
N ARG A 119 -13.16 33.81 23.81
CA ARG A 119 -12.90 34.67 24.99
C ARG A 119 -11.57 34.37 25.66
N GLU A 120 -11.16 35.30 26.52
CA GLU A 120 -9.81 35.48 27.10
C GLU A 120 -9.15 34.23 27.72
N ILE A 121 -7.82 34.22 27.56
CA ILE A 121 -6.87 33.27 28.15
C ILE A 121 -6.10 34.02 29.26
N GLU A 122 -6.08 33.48 30.48
CA GLU A 122 -5.19 33.99 31.54
C GLU A 122 -3.77 33.41 31.39
N TYR A 123 -2.73 34.26 31.59
CA TYR A 123 -1.32 33.89 31.48
C TYR A 123 -0.55 34.14 32.80
N PRO A 124 0.44 33.30 33.18
CA PRO A 124 1.28 33.52 34.35
C PRO A 124 2.50 34.43 34.10
N GLU A 125 2.89 35.23 35.09
CA GLU A 125 4.11 36.04 35.02
C GLU A 125 5.42 35.23 35.16
N LYS A 126 6.33 35.37 34.18
CA LYS A 126 7.77 35.00 34.18
C LYS A 126 8.10 33.49 34.07
N LEU A 127 8.75 33.11 32.96
CA LEU A 127 9.39 31.79 32.76
C LEU A 127 10.84 31.95 32.24
N ARG A 128 11.70 30.95 32.50
CA ARG A 128 13.17 30.99 32.27
C ARG A 128 13.61 29.95 31.23
N PRO A 129 14.61 30.24 30.38
CA PRO A 129 15.20 29.25 29.47
C PRO A 129 15.98 28.15 30.22
N GLU A 130 15.88 26.91 29.74
CA GLU A 130 16.72 25.78 30.18
C GLU A 130 17.62 25.28 29.03
N TYR A 131 18.78 24.72 29.39
CA TYR A 131 19.82 24.25 28.47
C TYR A 131 19.97 22.73 28.58
N GLN A 132 19.98 22.01 27.45
CA GLN A 132 20.23 20.57 27.42
C GLN A 132 21.15 20.19 26.25
N LEU A 133 22.19 19.41 26.55
CA LEU A 133 23.05 18.74 25.56
C LEU A 133 22.48 17.35 25.28
N VAL A 134 22.29 17.01 24.00
CA VAL A 134 21.80 15.68 23.61
C VAL A 134 22.95 14.90 22.97
N ASN A 135 23.32 13.77 23.58
CA ASN A 135 24.26 12.81 22.99
C ASN A 135 23.52 11.94 21.97
N ILE A 136 24.07 11.81 20.76
CA ILE A 136 23.52 10.98 19.68
C ILE A 136 24.63 9.97 19.28
N PRO A 137 24.34 8.71 18.86
CA PRO A 137 25.35 7.64 18.91
C PRO A 137 26.61 7.79 18.05
N SER A 138 26.57 8.59 16.97
CA SER A 138 27.76 8.96 16.20
C SER A 138 28.39 10.29 16.64
N GLN A 139 27.62 11.20 17.27
CA GLN A 139 28.05 12.57 17.56
C GLN A 139 27.11 13.29 18.56
N LYS A 140 27.60 14.29 19.32
CA LYS A 140 26.79 15.10 20.25
C LYS A 140 26.26 16.37 19.56
N ILE A 141 25.04 16.82 19.88
CA ILE A 141 24.44 18.08 19.38
C ILE A 141 23.84 18.92 20.54
N PRO A 142 24.10 20.24 20.60
CA PRO A 142 23.55 21.14 21.62
C PRO A 142 22.19 21.76 21.22
N LEU A 143 21.23 21.84 22.17
CA LEU A 143 19.89 22.39 21.94
C LEU A 143 19.43 23.35 23.05
N TYR A 144 18.58 24.31 22.71
CA TYR A 144 17.99 25.27 23.64
C TYR A 144 16.45 25.15 23.66
N LEU A 145 15.85 25.11 24.84
CA LEU A 145 14.43 24.78 25.03
C LEU A 145 13.69 25.87 25.83
N LEU A 146 12.49 26.25 25.35
CA LEU A 146 11.67 27.35 25.88
C LEU A 146 10.18 26.96 25.87
N ALA A 147 9.65 26.48 27.00
CA ALA A 147 8.30 25.91 27.11
C ALA A 147 7.30 26.79 27.89
N SER A 148 6.01 26.64 27.60
CA SER A 148 4.87 27.13 28.41
C SER A 148 4.03 25.95 28.93
N ASN A 149 3.31 26.13 30.04
CA ASN A 149 2.68 25.05 30.82
C ASN A 149 1.16 25.21 31.03
N ASP A 150 0.51 26.10 30.27
CA ASP A 150 -0.86 26.52 30.51
C ASP A 150 -1.93 25.54 29.94
N ARG A 151 -3.19 25.74 30.33
CA ARG A 151 -4.32 24.83 30.03
C ARG A 151 -5.43 25.58 29.30
N TYR A 152 -5.97 24.96 28.25
CA TYR A 152 -7.11 25.46 27.48
C TYR A 152 -8.35 24.57 27.67
N SER A 153 -9.54 25.10 27.37
CA SER A 153 -10.80 24.35 27.30
C SER A 153 -11.47 24.63 25.95
N TYR A 154 -11.90 23.58 25.25
CA TYR A 154 -12.69 23.69 24.02
C TYR A 154 -14.05 22.99 24.21
N GLY A 155 -15.09 23.41 23.49
CA GLY A 155 -16.41 22.75 23.47
C GLY A 155 -16.76 22.30 22.05
N ALA A 156 -17.50 21.21 21.89
CA ALA A 156 -17.69 20.59 20.59
C ALA A 156 -19.14 20.12 20.36
N MET A 157 -19.56 20.17 19.09
CA MET A 157 -20.61 19.37 18.41
C MET A 157 -22.07 19.37 18.94
N ALA A 158 -22.99 19.20 17.99
CA ALA A 158 -23.97 18.11 18.09
C ALA A 158 -23.44 16.97 17.18
N GLU A 159 -23.31 15.72 17.61
CA GLU A 159 -24.10 15.07 18.67
C GLU A 159 -23.30 14.58 19.91
N GLU A 160 -21.97 14.81 20.00
CA GLU A 160 -21.18 14.50 21.22
C GLU A 160 -20.26 15.65 21.71
N MET A 161 -20.48 16.13 22.93
CA MET A 161 -19.63 17.16 23.57
C MET A 161 -18.29 16.59 24.07
N VAL A 162 -17.19 17.15 23.55
CA VAL A 162 -15.83 16.77 23.94
C VAL A 162 -15.00 17.99 24.35
N THR A 163 -14.39 17.93 25.55
CA THR A 163 -13.54 19.01 26.07
C THR A 163 -12.06 18.72 25.86
N PHE A 164 -11.32 19.63 25.21
CA PHE A 164 -9.89 19.48 24.91
C PHE A 164 -8.99 20.28 25.86
N MET A 165 -7.76 19.79 26.11
CA MET A 165 -6.67 20.39 26.89
C MET A 165 -5.37 20.37 26.07
N GLY A 166 -4.62 21.47 25.97
CA GLY A 166 -3.41 21.56 25.14
C GLY A 166 -2.27 22.40 25.71
N PHE A 167 -1.09 22.39 25.04
CA PHE A 167 0.15 23.10 25.44
C PHE A 167 1.05 23.43 24.23
N PHE A 168 2.03 24.34 24.37
CA PHE A 168 3.01 24.67 23.31
C PHE A 168 4.42 25.08 23.80
N THR A 169 5.44 24.94 22.94
CA THR A 169 6.88 25.19 23.25
C THR A 169 7.72 25.60 22.03
N PHE A 170 8.89 26.21 22.24
CA PHE A 170 9.88 26.58 21.21
C PHE A 170 11.26 25.94 21.45
N ILE A 171 12.03 25.74 20.37
CA ILE A 171 13.35 25.07 20.36
C ILE A 171 14.30 25.83 19.42
N TYR A 172 15.53 26.14 19.84
CA TYR A 172 16.55 26.73 18.96
C TYR A 172 17.76 25.81 18.78
N ASN A 173 18.15 25.54 17.53
CA ASN A 173 19.36 24.82 17.15
C ASN A 173 20.44 25.83 16.69
N PRO A 174 21.57 25.96 17.41
CA PRO A 174 22.62 26.93 17.10
C PRO A 174 23.51 26.53 15.91
N GLU A 175 23.65 25.23 15.63
CA GLU A 175 24.51 24.72 14.54
C GLU A 175 23.81 24.88 13.19
N GLN A 176 22.49 24.66 13.16
CA GLN A 176 21.66 24.85 11.97
C GLN A 176 21.04 26.24 11.85
N LYS A 177 21.17 27.09 12.88
CA LYS A 177 20.51 28.40 12.98
C LYS A 177 19.00 28.27 12.72
N SER A 178 18.30 27.42 13.46
CA SER A 178 16.86 27.18 13.27
C SER A 178 16.06 27.34 14.56
N LEU A 179 14.82 27.84 14.45
CA LEU A 179 13.87 28.00 15.55
C LEU A 179 12.58 27.23 15.23
N SER A 180 12.20 26.27 16.06
CA SER A 180 10.95 25.53 15.98
C SER A 180 9.95 25.95 17.06
N ARG A 181 8.66 25.79 16.77
CA ARG A 181 7.49 25.89 17.66
C ARG A 181 6.73 24.55 17.62
N LEU A 182 6.07 24.16 18.70
CA LEU A 182 5.25 22.95 18.81
C LEU A 182 3.96 23.27 19.58
N ASP A 183 2.77 22.84 19.13
CA ASP A 183 1.48 22.93 19.82
C ASP A 183 0.83 21.51 19.94
N TYR A 184 0.09 21.18 21.01
CA TYR A 184 -0.56 19.86 21.23
C TYR A 184 -1.92 19.94 21.96
N PHE A 185 -2.86 18.97 21.77
CA PHE A 185 -4.23 18.95 22.34
C PHE A 185 -4.78 17.53 22.64
N VAL A 186 -5.63 17.37 23.68
CA VAL A 186 -6.14 16.09 24.28
C VAL A 186 -7.59 16.17 24.82
N PRO A 187 -8.51 15.22 24.57
CA PRO A 187 -9.91 15.25 25.03
C PRO A 187 -10.11 14.72 26.47
N LYS A 188 -11.22 15.09 27.12
CA LYS A 188 -11.57 14.72 28.51
C LYS A 188 -13.05 14.35 28.66
N VAL A 189 -13.33 13.19 29.29
CA VAL A 189 -14.66 12.60 29.46
C VAL A 189 -15.47 13.27 30.59
N GLN A 190 -16.81 13.23 30.49
CA GLN A 190 -17.81 13.83 31.38
C GLN A 190 -17.58 13.61 32.89
N TYR A 191 -17.66 14.70 33.69
CA TYR A 191 -17.80 14.68 35.16
C TYR A 191 -18.62 15.89 35.66
N ASP A 192 -19.32 15.74 36.79
CA ASP A 192 -20.13 16.79 37.42
C ASP A 192 -19.25 17.95 37.95
N LYS A 193 -19.68 19.18 37.60
CA LYS A 193 -19.14 20.47 38.02
C LYS A 193 -18.89 20.59 39.54
N LYS A 194 -19.66 19.88 40.39
CA LYS A 194 -19.53 19.97 41.85
C LYS A 194 -18.30 19.26 42.43
N GLU A 195 -17.79 18.18 41.84
CA GLU A 195 -16.60 17.49 42.37
C GLU A 195 -15.30 18.22 42.03
N VAL A 196 -15.23 18.84 40.85
CA VAL A 196 -14.03 19.54 40.36
C VAL A 196 -13.60 20.67 41.31
N LEU A 197 -14.56 21.37 41.91
CA LEU A 197 -14.31 22.48 42.83
C LEU A 197 -13.64 22.02 44.14
N ARG A 198 -14.03 20.87 44.70
CA ARG A 198 -13.39 20.28 45.91
C ARG A 198 -11.96 19.78 45.66
N PHE A 199 -11.66 19.33 44.43
CA PHE A 199 -10.35 18.79 44.10
C PHE A 199 -9.29 19.89 43.97
N ALA A 200 -9.68 21.08 43.48
CA ALA A 200 -8.77 22.21 43.28
C ALA A 200 -8.18 22.78 44.59
N GLU A 201 -8.92 22.72 45.70
CA GLU A 201 -8.49 23.27 46.99
C GLU A 201 -7.31 22.51 47.62
N ASN A 202 -7.09 21.23 47.26
CA ASN A 202 -6.18 20.34 47.98
C ASN A 202 -4.74 20.24 47.40
N ILE A 203 -4.47 20.70 46.18
CA ILE A 203 -3.19 20.42 45.48
C ILE A 203 -2.14 21.54 45.65
N ARG A 204 -2.40 22.56 46.48
CA ARG A 204 -1.54 23.74 46.64
C ARG A 204 -0.19 23.51 47.36
N LEU A 205 0.25 22.26 47.56
CA LEU A 205 1.38 21.91 48.44
C LEU A 205 2.33 20.83 47.86
N THR A 206 3.63 21.18 47.79
CA THR A 206 4.88 20.36 47.71
C THR A 206 5.57 20.06 46.35
N LYS A 207 6.92 20.00 46.40
CA LYS A 207 7.93 19.84 45.32
C LYS A 207 9.00 18.80 45.72
N LYS A 208 9.66 18.11 44.76
CA LYS A 208 11.13 17.79 44.63
C LYS A 208 11.45 16.40 43.99
N SER A 209 12.59 16.31 43.29
CA SER A 209 13.20 15.15 42.56
C SER A 209 14.09 14.25 43.46
N PRO A 210 14.61 13.07 42.98
CA PRO A 210 15.94 12.99 42.28
C PRO A 210 16.14 11.80 41.26
N GLN A 211 17.38 11.60 40.76
CA GLN A 211 17.84 10.64 39.70
C GLN A 211 18.62 9.41 40.23
N ILE A 212 18.87 8.39 39.37
CA ILE A 212 19.82 7.25 39.57
C ILE A 212 20.58 6.92 38.25
N ASP A 213 21.80 6.38 38.37
CA ASP A 213 22.80 6.05 37.34
C ASP A 213 23.02 4.52 37.19
N LEU A 214 23.60 4.04 36.08
CA LEU A 214 23.84 2.60 35.81
C LEU A 214 25.17 2.32 35.06
N SER A 215 26.12 1.69 35.74
CA SER A 215 27.27 1.01 35.11
C SER A 215 27.73 -0.22 35.93
N VAL A 216 28.36 -1.17 35.23
CA VAL A 216 29.10 -2.35 35.75
C VAL A 216 28.28 -3.45 36.45
N ALA A 217 28.22 -4.65 35.82
CA ALA A 217 28.76 -5.89 36.40
C ALA A 217 28.74 -7.05 35.37
N LEU A 218 29.89 -7.72 35.21
CA LEU A 218 29.99 -9.08 34.68
C LEU A 218 29.90 -10.07 35.85
N SER A 219 29.29 -11.24 35.65
CA SER A 219 29.65 -12.46 36.37
C SER A 219 29.25 -13.69 35.57
N ASP A 220 30.20 -14.61 35.41
CA ASP A 220 29.99 -15.93 34.83
C ASP A 220 28.95 -16.75 35.60
N ASP A 221 28.28 -17.68 34.92
CA ASP A 221 28.16 -19.04 35.45
C ASP A 221 28.16 -20.09 34.32
N LYS A 222 28.78 -21.25 34.59
CA LYS A 222 28.90 -22.40 33.69
C LYS A 222 28.35 -23.63 34.38
N SER A 223 27.29 -24.27 33.87
CA SER A 223 27.05 -25.68 34.18
C SER A 223 26.16 -26.43 33.18
N THR A 224 26.78 -27.41 32.50
CA THR A 224 26.25 -28.76 32.18
C THR A 224 24.91 -28.93 31.42
N ALA A 225 25.01 -29.51 30.23
CA ALA A 225 23.95 -30.30 29.58
C ALA A 225 23.69 -31.64 30.29
N PRO A 226 22.64 -32.38 29.90
CA PRO A 226 22.94 -33.68 29.27
C PRO A 226 22.11 -34.01 28.01
N ASP A 227 22.61 -34.99 27.25
CA ASP A 227 22.03 -35.58 26.04
C ASP A 227 20.57 -36.05 26.14
N LYS A 228 19.89 -36.07 24.98
CA LYS A 228 19.22 -37.29 24.49
C LYS A 228 18.90 -37.27 22.98
N GLN A 229 19.70 -38.07 22.25
CA GLN A 229 19.32 -38.99 21.18
C GLN A 229 18.31 -38.55 20.11
N ALA A 230 18.80 -38.47 18.86
CA ALA A 230 17.98 -38.49 17.66
C ALA A 230 17.55 -39.93 17.31
N GLU A 231 16.30 -40.12 16.90
CA GLU A 231 15.85 -41.33 16.22
C GLU A 231 15.71 -41.05 14.71
N THR A 232 16.44 -41.83 13.92
CA THR A 232 16.36 -41.87 12.46
C THR A 232 15.18 -42.73 12.02
N VAL A 233 14.23 -42.15 11.29
CA VAL A 233 13.15 -42.90 10.62
C VAL A 233 13.53 -43.13 9.16
N GLU A 234 13.82 -44.38 8.80
CA GLU A 234 14.00 -44.78 7.40
C GLU A 234 12.66 -44.73 6.63
N PRO A 235 12.64 -44.27 5.37
CA PRO A 235 11.43 -44.32 4.56
C PRO A 235 11.19 -45.75 4.05
N GLN A 236 10.11 -46.38 4.52
CA GLN A 236 9.69 -47.70 4.03
C GLN A 236 9.27 -47.65 2.55
N THR A 237 9.94 -48.46 1.73
CA THR A 237 9.59 -48.67 0.32
C THR A 237 8.31 -49.49 0.18
N VAL A 238 7.29 -48.95 -0.48
CA VAL A 238 6.13 -49.72 -0.97
C VAL A 238 6.22 -49.86 -2.48
N THR A 239 6.40 -51.09 -2.96
CA THR A 239 6.38 -51.43 -4.38
C THR A 239 4.98 -51.83 -4.83
N THR A 240 4.42 -51.09 -5.80
CA THR A 240 3.31 -51.56 -6.65
C THR A 240 3.58 -51.16 -8.09
N ALA A 241 3.46 -52.13 -9.01
CA ALA A 241 3.77 -51.93 -10.43
C ALA A 241 2.67 -51.18 -11.19
N GLY A 242 3.03 -50.53 -12.30
CA GLY A 242 2.07 -50.25 -13.38
C GLY A 242 1.19 -49.01 -13.24
N SER A 243 1.69 -47.91 -12.67
CA SER A 243 1.07 -46.59 -12.83
C SER A 243 2.14 -45.51 -12.83
N ALA A 244 2.04 -44.52 -13.73
CA ALA A 244 2.95 -43.38 -13.78
C ALA A 244 2.81 -42.59 -12.47
N THR A 245 3.72 -42.87 -11.54
CA THR A 245 3.62 -42.37 -10.17
C THR A 245 3.99 -40.90 -10.18
N ILE A 246 3.01 -40.02 -9.94
CA ILE A 246 3.29 -38.61 -9.66
C ILE A 246 4.19 -38.58 -8.43
N ARG A 247 5.49 -38.34 -8.63
CA ARG A 247 6.44 -38.11 -7.54
C ARG A 247 5.93 -36.90 -6.76
N GLN A 248 5.54 -37.10 -5.50
CA GLN A 248 4.81 -36.08 -4.72
C GLN A 248 5.59 -34.78 -4.41
N ASN A 249 6.83 -34.64 -4.88
CA ASN A 249 7.70 -33.46 -4.75
C ASN A 249 8.23 -32.92 -6.10
N ASN A 250 7.50 -33.14 -7.21
CA ASN A 250 8.04 -32.97 -8.58
C ASN A 250 7.13 -32.15 -9.51
N LEU A 251 6.36 -31.22 -8.97
CA LEU A 251 5.51 -30.31 -9.73
C LEU A 251 6.28 -29.05 -10.12
N ASN A 252 6.25 -28.69 -11.39
CA ASN A 252 6.70 -27.38 -11.86
C ASN A 252 5.63 -26.32 -11.56
N VAL A 253 6.03 -25.04 -11.60
CA VAL A 253 5.11 -23.91 -11.44
C VAL A 253 5.35 -22.90 -12.55
N ILE A 254 4.28 -22.49 -13.24
CA ILE A 254 4.26 -21.36 -14.16
C ILE A 254 3.24 -20.34 -13.64
N ILE A 255 3.64 -19.08 -13.50
CA ILE A 255 2.74 -17.93 -13.32
C ILE A 255 2.73 -17.14 -14.61
N ILE A 256 1.54 -16.87 -15.15
CA ILE A 256 1.31 -16.07 -16.37
C ILE A 256 0.57 -14.79 -16.00
N GLY A 257 1.23 -13.64 -16.21
CA GLY A 257 0.67 -12.30 -16.04
C GLY A 257 0.19 -11.73 -17.37
N PHE A 258 -1.12 -11.59 -17.53
CA PHE A 258 -1.78 -11.12 -18.76
C PHE A 258 -2.25 -9.68 -18.54
N GLU A 259 -1.49 -8.66 -18.98
CA GLU A 259 -1.61 -7.30 -18.44
C GLU A 259 -2.02 -6.21 -19.44
N PRO A 260 -2.94 -5.29 -19.08
CA PRO A 260 -4.00 -5.40 -18.06
C PRO A 260 -5.23 -6.11 -18.65
N LEU A 261 -5.75 -7.13 -17.97
CA LEU A 261 -6.87 -7.96 -18.40
C LEU A 261 -7.94 -8.00 -17.29
N GLY A 262 -9.02 -7.24 -17.47
CA GLY A 262 -10.19 -7.30 -16.61
C GLY A 262 -11.01 -8.57 -16.89
N SER A 263 -11.52 -9.22 -15.84
CA SER A 263 -12.27 -10.49 -16.00
C SER A 263 -13.51 -10.35 -16.87
N ARG A 264 -14.16 -9.17 -16.84
CA ARG A 264 -15.34 -8.82 -17.63
C ARG A 264 -15.15 -8.86 -19.15
N HIS A 265 -13.91 -8.99 -19.66
CA HIS A 265 -13.59 -9.18 -21.08
C HIS A 265 -13.10 -10.60 -21.43
N VAL A 266 -13.31 -11.58 -20.54
CA VAL A 266 -12.90 -12.98 -20.72
C VAL A 266 -14.13 -13.88 -20.85
N GLY A 267 -14.22 -14.68 -21.91
CA GLY A 267 -15.39 -15.53 -22.19
C GLY A 267 -15.66 -16.59 -21.10
N ALA A 268 -14.63 -17.16 -20.49
CA ALA A 268 -14.75 -18.05 -19.33
C ALA A 268 -15.46 -17.42 -18.11
N TYR A 269 -15.46 -16.08 -18.02
CA TYR A 269 -16.14 -15.31 -16.97
C TYR A 269 -17.53 -14.84 -17.39
N GLY A 270 -17.89 -15.00 -18.67
CA GLY A 270 -19.20 -14.66 -19.23
C GLY A 270 -19.20 -13.51 -20.24
N TYR A 271 -18.06 -13.12 -20.81
CA TYR A 271 -18.03 -12.13 -21.89
C TYR A 271 -18.52 -12.73 -23.20
N ASP A 272 -19.44 -12.04 -23.90
CA ASP A 272 -20.10 -12.55 -25.10
C ASP A 272 -19.25 -12.46 -26.39
N LYS A 273 -18.18 -11.65 -26.40
CA LYS A 273 -17.29 -11.52 -27.56
C LYS A 273 -16.18 -12.56 -27.54
N ASP A 274 -15.79 -13.03 -28.71
CA ASP A 274 -14.72 -14.02 -28.94
C ASP A 274 -13.30 -13.41 -28.76
N THR A 275 -13.03 -12.88 -27.57
CA THR A 275 -11.73 -12.30 -27.18
C THR A 275 -10.74 -13.35 -26.69
N THR A 276 -11.20 -14.40 -26.00
CA THR A 276 -10.32 -15.35 -25.28
C THR A 276 -10.53 -16.85 -25.59
N PRO A 277 -10.77 -17.29 -26.84
CA PRO A 277 -11.10 -18.69 -27.15
C PRO A 277 -10.05 -19.74 -26.70
N TYR A 278 -8.76 -19.40 -26.65
CA TYR A 278 -7.71 -20.31 -26.19
C TYR A 278 -7.68 -20.39 -24.66
N LEU A 279 -7.75 -19.26 -23.95
CA LEU A 279 -7.87 -19.21 -22.49
C LEU A 279 -9.17 -19.86 -22.00
N ASP A 280 -10.28 -19.67 -22.70
CA ASP A 280 -11.58 -20.29 -22.39
C ASP A 280 -11.55 -21.80 -22.58
N THR A 281 -10.79 -22.28 -23.56
CA THR A 281 -10.55 -23.71 -23.75
C THR A 281 -9.65 -24.27 -22.66
N PHE A 282 -8.57 -23.57 -22.31
CA PHE A 282 -7.69 -23.92 -21.20
C PHE A 282 -8.42 -23.96 -19.84
N ALA A 283 -9.34 -23.03 -19.60
CA ALA A 283 -10.10 -22.92 -18.35
C ALA A 283 -11.00 -24.13 -18.07
N LYS A 284 -11.37 -24.93 -19.08
CA LYS A 284 -12.17 -26.16 -18.92
C LYS A 284 -11.42 -27.25 -18.15
N ASP A 285 -10.10 -27.28 -18.29
CA ASP A 285 -9.20 -28.22 -17.60
C ASP A 285 -8.52 -27.59 -16.37
N ALA A 286 -9.14 -26.56 -15.78
CA ALA A 286 -8.61 -25.78 -14.67
C ALA A 286 -9.68 -25.49 -13.59
N PHE A 287 -9.24 -24.93 -12.47
CA PHE A 287 -10.12 -24.36 -11.46
C PHE A 287 -10.23 -22.84 -11.64
N LEU A 288 -11.46 -22.35 -11.73
CA LEU A 288 -11.80 -20.97 -12.10
C LEU A 288 -12.36 -20.20 -10.89
N PHE A 289 -11.68 -19.13 -10.48
CA PHE A 289 -12.16 -18.25 -9.41
C PHE A 289 -12.89 -17.06 -10.04
N LYS A 290 -14.21 -16.95 -9.83
CA LYS A 290 -15.06 -15.97 -10.52
C LYS A 290 -15.18 -14.62 -9.82
N ASN A 291 -14.83 -14.55 -8.54
CA ASN A 291 -14.86 -13.32 -7.74
C ASN A 291 -13.46 -13.07 -7.17
N VAL A 292 -12.67 -12.22 -7.83
CA VAL A 292 -11.23 -12.06 -7.54
C VAL A 292 -10.91 -10.59 -7.41
N VAL A 293 -10.41 -10.18 -6.25
CA VAL A 293 -10.01 -8.80 -5.96
C VAL A 293 -8.49 -8.66 -6.06
N SER A 294 -8.04 -7.77 -6.92
CA SER A 294 -6.65 -7.32 -6.97
C SER A 294 -6.36 -6.31 -5.84
N PRO A 295 -5.22 -6.39 -5.13
CA PRO A 295 -4.89 -5.50 -4.01
C PRO A 295 -4.55 -4.06 -4.43
N SER A 296 -4.53 -3.77 -5.73
CA SER A 296 -4.36 -2.42 -6.31
C SER A 296 -4.89 -2.44 -7.74
N SER A 297 -5.06 -1.25 -8.33
CA SER A 297 -5.56 -1.04 -9.69
C SER A 297 -4.47 -0.88 -10.75
N TRP A 298 -3.22 -1.30 -10.50
CA TRP A 298 -2.14 -1.21 -11.49
C TRP A 298 -0.96 -2.16 -11.27
N THR A 299 -0.21 -2.41 -12.35
CA THR A 299 0.80 -3.47 -12.47
C THR A 299 1.84 -3.52 -11.33
N LEU A 300 2.53 -2.41 -11.04
CA LEU A 300 3.72 -2.40 -10.19
C LEU A 300 3.47 -2.90 -8.75
N PRO A 301 2.47 -2.41 -8.00
CA PRO A 301 2.17 -2.97 -6.68
C PRO A 301 1.66 -4.42 -6.77
N VAL A 302 0.75 -4.73 -7.69
CA VAL A 302 0.00 -6.00 -7.66
C VAL A 302 0.88 -7.21 -7.88
N PHE A 303 1.75 -7.20 -8.90
CA PHE A 303 2.63 -8.32 -9.14
C PHE A 303 3.59 -8.53 -7.97
N MET A 304 4.03 -7.46 -7.29
CA MET A 304 4.86 -7.57 -6.09
C MET A 304 4.06 -8.20 -4.93
N SER A 305 2.77 -7.89 -4.81
CA SER A 305 1.87 -8.56 -3.87
C SER A 305 1.71 -10.06 -4.18
N TRP A 306 1.76 -10.50 -5.45
CA TRP A 306 1.77 -11.93 -5.80
C TRP A 306 3.04 -12.63 -5.33
N PHE A 307 4.21 -12.01 -5.48
CA PHE A 307 5.49 -12.61 -5.07
C PHE A 307 5.75 -12.52 -3.56
N THR A 308 4.98 -11.74 -2.80
CA THR A 308 5.22 -11.53 -1.36
C THR A 308 4.05 -11.97 -0.47
N SER A 309 2.84 -12.13 -1.03
CA SER A 309 1.57 -12.30 -0.32
C SER A 309 1.31 -11.19 0.71
N LEU A 310 1.75 -9.98 0.41
CA LEU A 310 1.60 -8.80 1.24
C LEU A 310 0.78 -7.75 0.48
N TYR A 311 0.03 -6.91 1.21
CA TYR A 311 -0.56 -5.72 0.60
C TYR A 311 0.50 -4.68 0.19
N PRO A 312 0.22 -3.81 -0.80
CA PRO A 312 1.18 -2.83 -1.33
C PRO A 312 1.91 -1.99 -0.27
N SER A 313 1.18 -1.54 0.75
CA SER A 313 1.68 -0.76 1.89
C SER A 313 2.55 -1.57 2.86
N ARG A 314 2.38 -2.90 2.92
CA ARG A 314 3.26 -3.80 3.68
C ARG A 314 4.58 -4.06 2.97
N HIS A 315 4.56 -4.39 1.68
CA HIS A 315 5.80 -4.57 0.91
C HIS A 315 6.44 -3.24 0.46
N ARG A 316 5.75 -2.11 0.66
CA ARG A 316 6.17 -0.72 0.42
C ARG A 316 6.43 -0.35 -1.04
N ILE A 317 5.98 -1.18 -1.99
CA ILE A 317 6.06 -0.89 -3.43
C ILE A 317 4.68 -0.38 -3.88
N THR A 318 4.28 0.78 -3.35
CA THR A 318 2.98 1.42 -3.65
C THR A 318 3.05 2.43 -4.81
N ASN A 319 4.25 2.81 -5.25
CA ASN A 319 4.48 3.77 -6.33
C ASN A 319 5.80 3.44 -7.07
N LYS A 320 5.99 3.98 -8.28
CA LYS A 320 7.23 3.89 -9.06
C LYS A 320 8.43 4.50 -8.32
N TYR A 321 8.20 5.52 -7.50
CA TYR A 321 9.25 6.21 -6.77
C TYR A 321 9.02 6.09 -5.27
N SER A 322 10.01 5.55 -4.56
CA SER A 322 10.06 5.59 -3.09
C SER A 322 10.24 7.03 -2.55
N LYS A 323 10.61 7.95 -3.44
CA LYS A 323 10.96 9.35 -3.14
C LYS A 323 10.67 10.24 -4.38
N VAL A 324 9.94 11.38 -4.27
CA VAL A 324 9.78 12.45 -5.33
C VAL A 324 10.05 13.93 -4.86
N THR A 325 11.16 14.57 -5.30
CA THR A 325 11.69 15.95 -5.00
C THR A 325 11.96 16.58 -6.37
N ASP A 326 12.20 17.89 -6.38
CA ASP A 326 12.93 18.64 -7.41
C ASP A 326 14.36 18.11 -7.75
N SER A 327 15.05 17.38 -6.86
CA SER A 327 16.49 17.02 -6.99
C SER A 327 16.91 15.53 -7.18
N GLU A 328 16.09 14.51 -6.86
CA GLU A 328 16.59 13.13 -6.61
C GLU A 328 15.56 12.02 -6.85
N GLN A 329 14.97 11.84 -8.04
CA GLN A 329 13.98 10.76 -8.27
C GLN A 329 14.58 9.36 -8.01
N LYS A 330 14.19 8.73 -6.88
CA LYS A 330 14.64 7.39 -6.49
C LYS A 330 13.52 6.40 -6.73
N LEU A 331 13.78 5.36 -7.52
CA LEU A 331 12.81 4.31 -7.78
C LEU A 331 12.45 3.58 -6.47
N ALA A 332 11.27 2.99 -6.45
CA ALA A 332 10.95 1.98 -5.45
C ALA A 332 11.76 0.71 -5.72
N ASN A 333 12.19 0.00 -4.68
CA ASN A 333 12.91 -1.27 -4.79
C ASN A 333 12.69 -2.12 -3.54
N LEU A 334 12.23 -3.36 -3.69
CA LEU A 334 11.90 -4.24 -2.56
C LEU A 334 13.11 -4.48 -1.65
N SER A 335 14.29 -4.70 -2.21
CA SER A 335 15.52 -5.00 -1.46
C SER A 335 16.00 -3.82 -0.61
N GLU A 336 15.63 -2.59 -0.98
CA GLU A 336 15.96 -1.40 -0.19
C GLU A 336 14.88 -1.03 0.83
N GLN A 337 13.61 -1.16 0.45
CA GLN A 337 12.48 -0.69 1.27
C GLN A 337 12.01 -1.74 2.27
N SER A 338 12.15 -3.02 1.94
CA SER A 338 11.61 -4.16 2.70
C SER A 338 12.54 -5.39 2.58
N PRO A 339 13.85 -5.29 2.89
CA PRO A 339 14.83 -6.38 2.74
C PRO A 339 14.44 -7.67 3.48
N GLU A 340 13.72 -7.55 4.59
CA GLU A 340 13.22 -8.65 5.43
C GLU A 340 12.15 -9.53 4.76
N VAL A 341 11.44 -8.99 3.75
CA VAL A 341 10.40 -9.70 3.00
C VAL A 341 11.06 -10.71 2.08
N ILE A 342 10.62 -11.97 2.14
CA ILE A 342 11.09 -13.04 1.25
C ILE A 342 10.12 -13.19 0.07
N THR A 343 10.65 -13.27 -1.16
CA THR A 343 9.82 -13.51 -2.35
C THR A 343 9.51 -15.00 -2.56
N LEU A 344 8.41 -15.29 -3.26
CA LEU A 344 8.09 -16.64 -3.75
C LEU A 344 9.25 -17.22 -4.57
N ALA A 345 9.93 -16.41 -5.40
CA ALA A 345 11.09 -16.85 -6.17
C ALA A 345 12.25 -17.30 -5.26
N GLU A 346 12.56 -16.55 -4.20
CA GLU A 346 13.57 -16.94 -3.20
C GLU A 346 13.20 -18.25 -2.50
N ILE A 347 11.92 -18.46 -2.14
CA ILE A 347 11.46 -19.71 -1.54
C ILE A 347 11.63 -20.88 -2.52
N MET A 348 11.17 -20.72 -3.77
CA MET A 348 11.25 -21.77 -4.79
C MET A 348 12.71 -22.16 -5.05
N LYS A 349 13.60 -21.17 -5.21
CA LYS A 349 15.06 -21.37 -5.34
C LYS A 349 15.66 -22.08 -4.13
N ALA A 350 15.26 -21.70 -2.91
CA ALA A 350 15.68 -22.38 -1.68
C ALA A 350 15.14 -23.83 -1.56
N GLN A 351 14.06 -24.18 -2.26
CA GLN A 351 13.57 -25.56 -2.41
C GLN A 351 14.20 -26.31 -3.60
N GLY A 352 15.24 -25.74 -4.25
CA GLY A 352 15.99 -26.38 -5.34
C GLY A 352 15.34 -26.29 -6.71
N TYR A 353 14.36 -25.40 -6.90
CA TYR A 353 13.81 -25.11 -8.23
C TYR A 353 14.79 -24.25 -9.03
N GLN A 354 14.87 -24.50 -10.34
CA GLN A 354 15.45 -23.54 -11.28
C GLN A 354 14.45 -22.42 -11.54
N THR A 355 14.87 -21.17 -11.42
CA THR A 355 13.97 -20.01 -11.36
C THR A 355 14.20 -19.04 -12.51
N ALA A 356 13.19 -18.81 -13.35
CA ALA A 356 13.28 -17.88 -14.47
C ALA A 356 12.08 -16.92 -14.58
N GLY A 357 12.34 -15.67 -14.97
CA GLY A 357 11.33 -14.67 -15.28
C GLY A 357 11.53 -14.08 -16.68
N PHE A 358 10.48 -14.06 -17.50
CA PHE A 358 10.45 -13.43 -18.82
C PHE A 358 9.30 -12.43 -18.86
N THR A 359 9.63 -11.14 -18.86
CA THR A 359 8.64 -10.07 -18.65
C THR A 359 8.79 -8.95 -19.68
N GLY A 360 7.74 -8.16 -19.84
CA GLY A 360 7.80 -6.92 -20.61
C GLY A 360 8.37 -5.74 -19.84
N GLY A 361 9.10 -5.98 -18.74
CA GLY A 361 9.74 -4.94 -17.93
C GLY A 361 8.74 -3.93 -17.37
N ALA A 362 9.02 -2.64 -17.56
CA ALA A 362 8.22 -1.54 -17.04
C ALA A 362 7.88 -1.73 -15.54
N GLY A 363 6.59 -1.85 -15.18
CA GLY A 363 6.14 -2.07 -13.79
C GLY A 363 6.57 -3.39 -13.14
N VAL A 364 7.11 -4.34 -13.90
CA VAL A 364 7.70 -5.59 -13.37
C VAL A 364 9.21 -5.69 -13.62
N SER A 365 9.91 -4.57 -13.84
CA SER A 365 11.36 -4.57 -14.04
C SER A 365 12.14 -4.97 -12.77
N SER A 366 13.30 -5.59 -13.00
CA SER A 366 14.34 -5.85 -12.00
C SER A 366 14.74 -4.63 -11.16
N ASP A 367 14.62 -3.41 -11.71
CA ASP A 367 14.81 -2.12 -11.01
C ASP A 367 13.95 -1.99 -9.74
N PHE A 368 12.76 -2.60 -9.70
CA PHE A 368 11.87 -2.59 -8.53
C PHE A 368 12.12 -3.75 -7.55
N GLY A 369 13.12 -4.59 -7.84
CA GLY A 369 13.48 -5.76 -7.05
C GLY A 369 12.84 -7.07 -7.53
N TYR A 370 12.11 -7.09 -8.65
CA TYR A 370 11.44 -8.31 -9.13
C TYR A 370 12.37 -9.47 -9.48
N ALA A 371 13.62 -9.20 -9.88
CA ALA A 371 14.62 -10.24 -10.12
C ALA A 371 15.05 -10.98 -8.85
N ARG A 372 14.67 -10.50 -7.65
CA ARG A 372 15.05 -11.08 -6.36
C ARG A 372 14.50 -12.51 -6.21
N GLY A 373 15.42 -13.47 -6.22
CA GLY A 373 15.13 -14.90 -6.09
C GLY A 373 15.18 -15.68 -7.40
N PHE A 374 15.25 -15.01 -8.56
CA PHE A 374 15.40 -15.66 -9.86
C PHE A 374 16.86 -16.00 -10.17
N ASP A 375 17.11 -17.03 -10.98
CA ASP A 375 18.41 -17.37 -11.58
C ASP A 375 18.61 -16.62 -12.90
N LEU A 376 17.52 -16.44 -13.65
CA LEU A 376 17.43 -15.65 -14.87
C LEU A 376 16.24 -14.71 -14.78
N TYR A 377 16.45 -13.42 -15.05
CA TYR A 377 15.36 -12.46 -15.16
C TYR A 377 15.56 -11.61 -16.42
N TYR A 378 14.57 -11.63 -17.32
CA TYR A 378 14.59 -10.89 -18.57
C TYR A 378 13.49 -9.82 -18.57
N ASP A 379 13.93 -8.57 -18.70
CA ASP A 379 13.11 -7.35 -18.70
C ASP A 379 13.69 -6.27 -19.64
N GLN A 380 14.50 -6.67 -20.64
CA GLN A 380 15.31 -5.75 -21.47
C GLN A 380 14.50 -4.83 -22.39
N GLN A 381 13.20 -5.06 -22.53
CA GLN A 381 12.29 -4.21 -23.27
C GLN A 381 11.20 -3.64 -22.36
N THR A 382 10.71 -2.46 -22.69
CA THR A 382 9.72 -1.71 -21.90
C THR A 382 8.36 -1.82 -22.56
N PHE A 383 7.39 -2.46 -21.88
CA PHE A 383 6.09 -2.90 -22.40
C PHE A 383 6.18 -3.97 -23.50
N ALA A 384 7.09 -4.93 -23.36
CA ALA A 384 7.10 -6.10 -24.26
C ALA A 384 5.88 -7.02 -24.02
N GLY A 385 5.51 -7.78 -25.04
CA GLY A 385 4.37 -8.69 -25.00
C GLY A 385 4.77 -10.17 -25.05
N PHE A 386 3.74 -11.01 -25.08
CA PHE A 386 3.86 -12.46 -25.26
C PHE A 386 4.43 -12.86 -26.61
N ASP A 387 4.49 -11.94 -27.60
CA ASP A 387 5.22 -12.13 -28.85
C ASP A 387 6.72 -12.36 -28.65
N GLN A 388 7.26 -11.92 -27.50
CA GLN A 388 8.65 -12.11 -27.10
C GLN A 388 8.80 -13.01 -25.88
N THR A 389 8.02 -12.76 -24.82
CA THR A 389 8.27 -13.39 -23.51
C THR A 389 7.90 -14.88 -23.50
N MET A 390 6.86 -15.29 -24.23
CA MET A 390 6.48 -16.70 -24.35
C MET A 390 7.46 -17.52 -25.21
N PRO A 391 7.92 -17.07 -26.40
CA PRO A 391 8.99 -17.75 -27.14
C PRO A 391 10.28 -17.93 -26.33
N MET A 392 10.74 -16.88 -25.62
CA MET A 392 11.94 -16.97 -24.78
C MET A 392 11.77 -17.97 -23.62
N ALA A 393 10.59 -18.01 -23.02
CA ALA A 393 10.25 -18.98 -21.99
C ALA A 393 10.23 -20.42 -22.54
N LEU A 394 9.67 -20.66 -23.73
CA LEU A 394 9.72 -21.97 -24.40
C LEU A 394 11.15 -22.39 -24.75
N ASP A 395 11.98 -21.45 -25.23
CA ASP A 395 13.39 -21.72 -25.51
C ASP A 395 14.15 -22.12 -24.24
N TRP A 396 13.96 -21.40 -23.13
CA TRP A 396 14.55 -21.76 -21.84
C TRP A 396 14.10 -23.15 -21.35
N LEU A 397 12.81 -23.47 -21.49
CA LEU A 397 12.27 -24.79 -21.13
C LEU A 397 12.89 -25.95 -21.93
N LYS A 398 13.51 -25.70 -23.10
CA LYS A 398 14.21 -26.76 -23.86
C LYS A 398 15.36 -27.41 -23.07
N ASP A 399 16.02 -26.64 -22.21
CA ASP A 399 17.15 -27.12 -21.41
C ASP A 399 16.76 -27.43 -19.96
N HIS A 400 15.66 -26.84 -19.47
CA HIS A 400 15.29 -26.87 -18.05
C HIS A 400 14.15 -27.85 -17.71
N ARG A 401 13.38 -28.34 -18.70
CA ARG A 401 12.19 -29.21 -18.49
C ARG A 401 12.42 -30.57 -17.78
N GLN A 402 13.68 -30.96 -17.54
CA GLN A 402 14.02 -32.20 -16.81
C GLN A 402 14.17 -31.97 -15.30
N ASN A 403 14.29 -30.72 -14.86
CA ASN A 403 14.38 -30.33 -13.46
C ASN A 403 13.06 -29.71 -13.00
N ASN A 404 12.89 -29.56 -11.67
CA ASN A 404 11.80 -28.76 -11.12
C ASN A 404 12.07 -27.28 -11.44
N PHE A 405 11.11 -26.58 -12.07
CA PHE A 405 11.23 -25.15 -12.40
C PHE A 405 10.10 -24.28 -11.88
N PHE A 406 10.45 -23.03 -11.56
CA PHE A 406 9.53 -21.93 -11.30
C PHE A 406 9.73 -20.88 -12.37
N LEU A 407 8.67 -20.63 -13.15
CA LEU A 407 8.71 -19.77 -14.32
C LEU A 407 7.66 -18.67 -14.17
N PHE A 408 8.08 -17.42 -14.33
CA PHE A 408 7.18 -16.28 -14.48
C PHE A 408 7.22 -15.80 -15.93
N VAL A 409 6.05 -15.70 -16.57
CA VAL A 409 5.90 -15.12 -17.91
C VAL A 409 4.90 -13.98 -17.83
N GLN A 410 5.25 -12.79 -18.32
CA GLN A 410 4.37 -11.63 -18.31
C GLN A 410 4.42 -10.91 -19.66
N GLY A 411 3.28 -10.37 -20.09
CA GLY A 411 3.15 -9.59 -21.32
C GLY A 411 2.22 -8.40 -21.11
N TYR A 412 2.58 -7.26 -21.69
CA TYR A 412 1.77 -6.04 -21.71
C TYR A 412 0.90 -5.93 -22.97
N ASP A 413 0.61 -7.04 -23.65
CA ASP A 413 -0.07 -7.08 -24.94
C ASP A 413 -1.37 -6.27 -25.01
N VAL A 414 -2.08 -6.17 -23.87
CA VAL A 414 -3.36 -5.47 -23.75
C VAL A 414 -3.20 -4.00 -23.35
N HIS A 415 -2.02 -3.63 -22.84
CA HIS A 415 -1.74 -2.30 -22.34
C HIS A 415 -1.85 -1.25 -23.45
N GLY A 416 -2.28 -0.03 -23.12
CA GLY A 416 -2.48 1.05 -24.11
C GLY A 416 -1.26 1.32 -24.99
N ARG A 417 -0.05 1.14 -24.44
CA ARG A 417 1.25 1.32 -25.13
C ARG A 417 1.63 0.18 -26.08
N PHE A 418 1.00 -0.99 -25.99
CA PHE A 418 1.31 -2.09 -26.90
C PHE A 418 0.61 -1.87 -28.25
N PRO A 419 1.27 -2.11 -29.40
CA PRO A 419 0.66 -1.92 -30.70
C PRO A 419 -0.42 -2.98 -30.98
N LEU A 420 -1.53 -2.55 -31.60
CA LEU A 420 -2.56 -3.48 -32.06
C LEU A 420 -2.17 -4.12 -33.41
N ASP A 421 -2.40 -5.43 -33.55
CA ASP A 421 -2.14 -6.17 -34.78
C ASP A 421 -3.28 -6.08 -35.81
N GLU A 422 -2.97 -6.37 -37.09
CA GLU A 422 -3.94 -6.21 -38.18
C GLU A 422 -5.12 -7.19 -38.09
N GLU A 423 -4.89 -8.42 -37.63
CA GLU A 423 -5.97 -9.41 -37.42
C GLU A 423 -6.96 -8.94 -36.35
N GLY A 424 -6.48 -8.37 -35.24
CA GLY A 424 -7.33 -7.77 -34.23
C GLY A 424 -8.12 -6.57 -34.76
N LYS A 425 -7.48 -5.70 -35.56
CA LYS A 425 -8.18 -4.58 -36.24
C LYS A 425 -9.31 -5.10 -37.12
N GLU A 426 -9.01 -6.04 -38.01
CA GLU A 426 -9.99 -6.58 -38.97
C GLU A 426 -11.17 -7.30 -38.31
N LYS A 427 -10.96 -7.94 -37.14
CA LYS A 427 -11.98 -8.73 -36.44
C LYS A 427 -12.91 -7.89 -35.55
N PHE A 428 -12.42 -6.85 -34.87
CA PHE A 428 -13.17 -6.14 -33.82
C PHE A 428 -13.48 -4.67 -34.11
N ILE A 429 -12.73 -4.01 -34.99
CA ILE A 429 -12.91 -2.59 -35.28
C ILE A 429 -14.01 -2.42 -36.33
N ASP A 430 -15.02 -1.61 -35.98
CA ASP A 430 -16.10 -1.28 -36.90
C ASP A 430 -15.56 -0.48 -38.10
N LYS A 431 -15.81 -0.98 -39.31
CA LYS A 431 -15.39 -0.37 -40.56
C LYS A 431 -16.22 0.87 -40.92
N GLU A 432 -17.38 1.03 -40.30
CA GLU A 432 -18.25 2.21 -40.47
C GLU A 432 -17.96 3.31 -39.43
N TYR A 433 -17.05 3.10 -38.49
CA TYR A 433 -16.69 4.08 -37.47
C TYR A 433 -16.23 5.42 -38.09
N GLN A 434 -16.99 6.49 -37.81
CA GLN A 434 -16.74 7.87 -38.27
C GLN A 434 -16.25 8.80 -37.13
N GLY A 435 -15.79 8.22 -36.01
CA GLY A 435 -15.31 9.00 -34.86
C GLY A 435 -13.94 9.63 -35.12
N LYS A 436 -13.39 10.25 -34.08
CA LYS A 436 -12.19 11.10 -34.22
C LYS A 436 -10.89 10.32 -34.03
N LEU A 437 -10.98 9.18 -33.35
CA LEU A 437 -9.82 8.39 -32.93
C LEU A 437 -9.26 7.51 -34.05
N GLN A 438 -7.97 7.17 -33.96
CA GLN A 438 -7.25 6.30 -34.91
C GLN A 438 -6.74 5.01 -34.25
N GLY A 439 -6.78 4.90 -32.91
CA GLY A 439 -6.35 3.72 -32.16
C GLY A 439 -4.83 3.62 -32.02
N THR A 440 -4.12 4.74 -32.16
CA THR A 440 -2.65 4.77 -32.07
C THR A 440 -2.18 4.81 -30.61
N THR A 441 -0.93 4.40 -30.36
CA THR A 441 -0.33 4.47 -29.03
C THR A 441 -0.24 5.91 -28.53
N ASP A 442 0.10 6.86 -29.41
CA ASP A 442 0.36 8.25 -29.05
C ASP A 442 -0.95 9.00 -28.74
N GLU A 443 -2.03 8.64 -29.43
CA GLU A 443 -3.38 9.10 -29.13
C GLU A 443 -3.90 8.55 -27.79
N TYR A 444 -3.67 7.26 -27.51
CA TYR A 444 -3.99 6.69 -26.21
C TYR A 444 -3.26 7.43 -25.08
N TRP A 445 -1.98 7.78 -25.29
CA TRP A 445 -1.21 8.61 -24.37
C TRP A 445 -1.81 10.00 -24.18
N ALA A 446 -2.20 10.69 -25.26
CA ALA A 446 -2.82 12.01 -25.16
C ALA A 446 -4.14 11.98 -24.36
N LEU A 447 -4.99 10.98 -24.61
CA LEU A 447 -6.24 10.77 -23.85
C LEU A 447 -5.95 10.42 -22.38
N ARG A 448 -4.94 9.59 -22.13
CA ARG A 448 -4.52 9.18 -20.79
C ARG A 448 -4.01 10.37 -19.97
N ASP A 449 -3.13 11.19 -20.54
CA ASP A 449 -2.57 12.35 -19.87
C ASP A 449 -3.66 13.43 -19.68
N GLN A 450 -4.59 13.57 -20.62
CA GLN A 450 -5.82 14.37 -20.41
C GLN A 450 -6.67 13.83 -19.24
N ASN A 451 -6.84 12.51 -19.11
CA ASN A 451 -7.58 11.89 -18.01
C ASN A 451 -6.89 12.07 -16.64
N ILE A 452 -5.56 12.18 -16.63
CA ILE A 452 -4.78 12.56 -15.44
C ILE A 452 -5.11 14.01 -15.07
N ASP A 453 -4.91 14.94 -16.00
CA ASP A 453 -5.01 16.37 -15.75
C ASP A 453 -6.44 16.84 -15.43
N GLN A 454 -7.45 16.20 -16.02
CA GLN A 454 -8.86 16.60 -15.91
C GLN A 454 -9.69 15.72 -14.96
N GLY A 455 -9.18 14.55 -14.56
CA GLY A 455 -9.89 13.57 -13.71
C GLY A 455 -11.08 12.86 -14.37
N LYS A 456 -11.44 13.26 -15.60
CA LYS A 456 -12.51 12.71 -16.44
C LYS A 456 -12.30 13.15 -17.89
N LEU A 457 -12.87 12.40 -18.83
CA LEU A 457 -12.93 12.75 -20.24
C LEU A 457 -14.35 13.09 -20.68
N ASP A 458 -14.46 13.63 -21.89
CA ASP A 458 -15.71 13.87 -22.60
C ASP A 458 -15.55 13.25 -24.01
N LEU A 459 -16.06 12.02 -24.15
CA LEU A 459 -15.99 11.21 -25.37
C LEU A 459 -17.40 10.93 -25.87
N ASP A 460 -17.58 10.84 -27.19
CA ASP A 460 -18.85 10.41 -27.77
C ASP A 460 -18.99 8.88 -27.80
N GLU A 461 -20.23 8.40 -27.95
CA GLU A 461 -20.54 6.96 -27.91
C GLU A 461 -19.81 6.14 -28.98
N GLY A 462 -19.45 6.76 -30.11
CA GLY A 462 -18.65 6.15 -31.16
C GLY A 462 -17.20 5.96 -30.72
N ASP A 463 -16.56 7.04 -30.26
CA ASP A 463 -15.19 7.05 -29.74
C ASP A 463 -15.02 6.04 -28.57
N ILE A 464 -16.01 5.93 -27.68
CA ILE A 464 -16.02 4.96 -26.55
C ILE A 464 -16.06 3.51 -27.05
N LYS A 465 -17.00 3.16 -27.94
CA LYS A 465 -17.11 1.81 -28.51
C LYS A 465 -15.86 1.43 -29.29
N PHE A 466 -15.26 2.37 -30.00
CA PHE A 466 -14.01 2.17 -30.72
C PHE A 466 -12.85 1.82 -29.76
N LEU A 467 -12.68 2.57 -28.66
CA LEU A 467 -11.66 2.26 -27.64
C LEU A 467 -11.88 0.88 -26.99
N GLN A 468 -13.13 0.50 -26.71
CA GLN A 468 -13.48 -0.83 -26.21
C GLN A 468 -13.14 -1.94 -27.22
N SER A 469 -13.43 -1.75 -28.51
CA SER A 469 -13.03 -2.69 -29.56
C SER A 469 -11.51 -2.78 -29.74
N ILE A 470 -10.74 -1.70 -29.55
CA ILE A 470 -9.27 -1.74 -29.52
C ILE A 470 -8.77 -2.65 -28.37
N TYR A 471 -9.42 -2.60 -27.20
CA TYR A 471 -9.08 -3.46 -26.06
C TYR A 471 -9.37 -4.93 -26.37
N ASP A 472 -10.59 -5.26 -26.82
CA ASP A 472 -11.00 -6.62 -27.20
C ASP A 472 -10.06 -7.21 -28.27
N ALA A 473 -9.67 -6.40 -29.24
CA ALA A 473 -8.73 -6.79 -30.29
C ALA A 473 -7.34 -7.17 -29.75
N LYS A 474 -6.81 -6.38 -28.80
CA LYS A 474 -5.54 -6.67 -28.13
C LYS A 474 -5.61 -7.93 -27.27
N ILE A 475 -6.72 -8.14 -26.54
CA ILE A 475 -6.95 -9.37 -25.76
C ILE A 475 -6.88 -10.58 -26.69
N SER A 476 -7.55 -10.52 -27.85
CA SER A 476 -7.54 -11.62 -28.82
C SER A 476 -6.16 -11.89 -29.43
N ALA A 477 -5.37 -10.86 -29.72
CA ALA A 477 -3.98 -11.02 -30.16
C ALA A 477 -3.10 -11.71 -29.11
N ALA A 478 -3.25 -11.31 -27.85
CA ALA A 478 -2.56 -11.93 -26.72
C ALA A 478 -3.01 -13.38 -26.46
N ASP A 479 -4.30 -13.68 -26.62
CA ASP A 479 -4.87 -15.03 -26.46
C ASP A 479 -4.36 -16.01 -27.54
N ARG A 480 -4.20 -15.56 -28.80
CA ARG A 480 -3.54 -16.36 -29.85
C ARG A 480 -2.09 -16.75 -29.49
N ARG A 481 -1.36 -15.83 -28.84
CA ARG A 481 0.02 -16.08 -28.36
C ARG A 481 0.02 -17.03 -27.18
N PHE A 482 -0.89 -16.84 -26.23
CA PHE A 482 -1.14 -17.77 -25.12
C PHE A 482 -1.45 -19.19 -25.59
N GLY A 483 -2.37 -19.36 -26.56
CA GLY A 483 -2.67 -20.67 -27.15
C GLY A 483 -1.46 -21.35 -27.78
N SER A 484 -0.60 -20.57 -28.44
CA SER A 484 0.67 -21.06 -28.98
C SER A 484 1.66 -21.51 -27.89
N PHE A 485 1.71 -20.79 -26.76
CA PHE A 485 2.53 -21.15 -25.60
C PHE A 485 2.05 -22.43 -24.92
N ILE A 486 0.73 -22.55 -24.66
CA ILE A 486 0.14 -23.77 -24.09
C ILE A 486 0.38 -24.98 -24.99
N LYS A 487 0.27 -24.81 -26.32
CA LYS A 487 0.62 -25.85 -27.29
C LYS A 487 2.10 -26.26 -27.16
N GLY A 488 3.02 -25.31 -27.03
CA GLY A 488 4.44 -25.60 -26.79
C GLY A 488 4.69 -26.39 -25.49
N LEU A 489 3.99 -26.04 -24.40
CA LEU A 489 4.04 -26.81 -23.15
C LEU A 489 3.48 -28.24 -23.32
N GLN A 490 2.41 -28.40 -24.10
CA GLN A 490 1.81 -29.70 -24.41
C GLN A 490 2.76 -30.58 -25.24
N GLU A 491 3.39 -30.03 -26.27
CA GLU A 491 4.37 -30.72 -27.11
C GLU A 491 5.63 -31.15 -26.33
N MET A 492 6.01 -30.39 -25.29
CA MET A 492 7.08 -30.77 -24.34
C MET A 492 6.63 -31.77 -23.26
N GLY A 493 5.34 -32.13 -23.19
CA GLY A 493 4.77 -33.00 -22.16
C GLY A 493 4.67 -32.37 -20.76
N LEU A 494 4.79 -31.04 -20.67
CA LEU A 494 4.89 -30.32 -19.39
C LEU A 494 3.55 -30.09 -18.68
N LEU A 495 2.42 -30.21 -19.38
CA LEU A 495 1.12 -29.95 -18.73
C LEU A 495 0.87 -30.93 -17.57
N GLU A 496 1.15 -32.22 -17.72
CA GLU A 496 0.79 -33.23 -16.70
C GLU A 496 1.57 -33.15 -15.37
N ASN A 497 2.65 -32.36 -15.31
CA ASN A 497 3.43 -32.15 -14.08
C ASN A 497 3.59 -30.66 -13.69
N THR A 498 2.77 -29.75 -14.24
CA THR A 498 2.91 -28.31 -13.98
C THR A 498 1.62 -27.70 -13.41
N VAL A 499 1.77 -26.95 -12.31
CA VAL A 499 0.77 -26.00 -11.83
C VAL A 499 0.91 -24.72 -12.66
N ILE A 500 -0.16 -24.32 -13.35
CA ILE A 500 -0.18 -23.09 -14.15
C ILE A 500 -1.20 -22.15 -13.51
N VAL A 501 -0.74 -20.97 -13.09
CA VAL A 501 -1.58 -19.88 -12.58
C VAL A 501 -1.64 -18.79 -13.64
N ILE A 502 -2.84 -18.37 -14.03
CA ILE A 502 -3.07 -17.25 -14.94
C ILE A 502 -3.87 -16.20 -14.20
N SER A 503 -3.39 -14.96 -14.21
CA SER A 503 -4.11 -13.82 -13.64
C SER A 503 -3.64 -12.50 -14.28
N SER A 504 -4.17 -11.38 -13.80
CA SER A 504 -3.81 -10.04 -14.23
C SER A 504 -3.55 -9.12 -13.04
N GLY A 505 -2.67 -8.12 -13.22
CA GLY A 505 -2.42 -7.10 -12.22
C GLY A 505 -3.64 -6.21 -12.04
N SER A 506 -4.22 -5.76 -13.14
CA SER A 506 -5.43 -4.94 -13.16
C SER A 506 -6.24 -5.15 -14.44
N GLY A 507 -7.51 -4.80 -14.40
CA GLY A 507 -8.26 -4.48 -15.60
C GLY A 507 -7.95 -3.06 -16.10
N ASN A 508 -8.86 -2.49 -16.88
CA ASN A 508 -8.67 -1.18 -17.49
C ASN A 508 -10.03 -0.47 -17.63
N GLU A 509 -10.04 0.85 -17.40
CA GLU A 509 -11.23 1.67 -17.60
C GLU A 509 -11.30 2.11 -19.07
N TYR A 510 -12.52 2.04 -19.62
CA TYR A 510 -12.92 2.45 -20.95
C TYR A 510 -14.26 3.20 -20.87
N TYR A 511 -14.24 4.26 -20.06
CA TYR A 511 -15.28 5.28 -19.86
C TYR A 511 -16.42 4.93 -18.89
N GLU A 512 -16.33 3.83 -18.12
CA GLU A 512 -17.34 3.43 -17.12
C GLU A 512 -17.65 4.54 -16.11
N HIS A 513 -16.64 5.24 -15.61
CA HIS A 513 -16.79 6.41 -14.73
C HIS A 513 -16.23 7.67 -15.40
N ARG A 514 -16.33 7.70 -16.75
CA ARG A 514 -15.79 8.72 -17.66
C ARG A 514 -14.27 8.86 -17.65
N ARG A 515 -13.50 7.87 -17.18
CA ARG A 515 -12.04 7.86 -17.28
C ARG A 515 -11.58 6.77 -18.24
N ILE A 516 -10.27 6.71 -18.47
CA ILE A 516 -9.64 5.61 -19.18
C ILE A 516 -8.33 5.21 -18.49
N ASP A 517 -7.75 4.10 -18.92
CA ASP A 517 -6.52 3.55 -18.35
C ASP A 517 -6.76 3.07 -16.90
N HIS A 518 -5.71 2.85 -16.12
CA HIS A 518 -5.79 2.19 -14.82
C HIS A 518 -4.93 2.88 -13.75
N GLY A 519 -5.05 2.45 -12.49
CA GLY A 519 -4.35 2.99 -11.33
C GLY A 519 -5.03 4.14 -10.59
N PHE A 520 -5.98 4.86 -11.20
CA PHE A 520 -6.57 6.08 -10.61
C PHE A 520 -7.75 5.86 -9.65
N SER A 521 -8.50 4.77 -9.85
CA SER A 521 -9.66 4.40 -9.03
C SER A 521 -9.43 3.02 -8.39
N LEU A 522 -10.44 2.49 -7.71
CA LEU A 522 -10.48 1.11 -7.21
C LEU A 522 -11.81 0.44 -7.56
N TYR A 523 -12.43 0.83 -8.69
CA TYR A 523 -13.66 0.24 -9.20
C TYR A 523 -13.40 -1.16 -9.82
N GLU A 524 -14.44 -1.99 -9.94
CA GLU A 524 -14.34 -3.39 -10.33
C GLU A 524 -13.72 -3.56 -11.73
N GLU A 525 -13.91 -2.63 -12.67
CA GLU A 525 -13.23 -2.70 -13.97
C GLU A 525 -11.71 -2.62 -13.89
N LEU A 526 -11.15 -2.09 -12.80
CA LEU A 526 -9.72 -2.04 -12.55
C LEU A 526 -9.21 -3.15 -11.63
N ILE A 527 -9.98 -3.54 -10.60
CA ILE A 527 -9.52 -4.49 -9.57
C ILE A 527 -10.10 -5.91 -9.71
N GLN A 528 -11.12 -6.14 -10.54
CA GLN A 528 -11.68 -7.47 -10.80
C GLN A 528 -10.97 -8.13 -12.00
N VAL A 529 -10.10 -9.07 -11.66
CA VAL A 529 -9.15 -9.71 -12.58
C VAL A 529 -9.42 -11.21 -12.71
N PRO A 530 -9.08 -11.87 -13.82
CA PRO A 530 -9.19 -13.33 -13.88
C PRO A 530 -8.22 -13.98 -12.89
N LEU A 531 -8.59 -15.10 -12.28
CA LEU A 531 -7.67 -16.05 -11.66
C LEU A 531 -8.07 -17.49 -12.04
N ILE A 532 -7.19 -18.14 -12.81
CA ILE A 532 -7.35 -19.52 -13.27
C ILE A 532 -6.15 -20.31 -12.74
N ILE A 533 -6.40 -21.40 -12.01
CA ILE A 533 -5.35 -22.30 -11.52
C ILE A 533 -5.57 -23.68 -12.12
N ARG A 534 -4.69 -24.07 -13.04
CA ARG A 534 -4.69 -25.38 -13.67
C ARG A 534 -3.71 -26.31 -12.96
N MET A 535 -4.23 -27.39 -12.38
CA MET A 535 -3.46 -28.45 -11.74
C MET A 535 -4.01 -29.81 -12.20
N PRO A 536 -3.16 -30.84 -12.40
CA PRO A 536 -3.65 -32.16 -12.83
C PRO A 536 -4.78 -32.69 -11.95
N LYS A 537 -5.93 -33.01 -12.57
CA LYS A 537 -7.15 -33.56 -11.94
C LYS A 537 -7.93 -32.61 -11.02
N ILE A 538 -7.65 -31.30 -11.03
CA ILE A 538 -8.46 -30.30 -10.33
C ILE A 538 -9.14 -29.40 -11.36
N THR A 539 -10.45 -29.54 -11.50
CA THR A 539 -11.30 -28.69 -12.34
C THR A 539 -12.52 -28.22 -11.56
N GLY A 540 -13.11 -27.09 -11.97
CA GLY A 540 -14.31 -26.56 -11.33
C GLY A 540 -14.34 -25.04 -11.32
N SER A 541 -15.27 -24.45 -10.56
CA SER A 541 -15.27 -23.01 -10.34
C SER A 541 -15.91 -22.64 -9.00
N THR A 542 -15.55 -21.47 -8.47
CA THR A 542 -16.18 -20.88 -7.28
C THR A 542 -16.52 -19.40 -7.51
N LYS A 543 -17.56 -18.93 -6.82
CA LYS A 543 -17.92 -17.50 -6.71
C LYS A 543 -17.50 -16.87 -5.38
N ASN A 544 -16.91 -17.65 -4.47
CA ASN A 544 -16.33 -17.15 -3.22
C ASN A 544 -15.32 -16.03 -3.54
N LEU A 545 -15.37 -14.91 -2.83
CA LEU A 545 -14.37 -13.85 -2.96
C LEU A 545 -12.98 -14.44 -2.64
N VAL A 546 -12.02 -14.19 -3.52
CA VAL A 546 -10.59 -14.47 -3.32
C VAL A 546 -9.77 -13.25 -3.73
N ARG A 547 -8.47 -13.24 -3.41
CA ARG A 547 -7.59 -12.09 -3.67
C ARG A 547 -6.33 -12.56 -4.39
N THR A 548 -5.72 -11.74 -5.23
CA THR A 548 -4.50 -12.18 -5.93
C THR A 548 -3.28 -12.33 -5.00
N ILE A 549 -3.33 -11.76 -3.78
CA ILE A 549 -2.34 -12.05 -2.72
C ILE A 549 -2.40 -13.50 -2.21
N ASP A 550 -3.50 -14.22 -2.45
CA ASP A 550 -3.70 -15.61 -2.07
C ASP A 550 -2.96 -16.59 -3.03
N ILE A 551 -2.38 -16.10 -4.15
CA ILE A 551 -1.65 -16.92 -5.13
C ILE A 551 -0.44 -17.61 -4.52
N MET A 552 0.46 -16.87 -3.86
CA MET A 552 1.68 -17.41 -3.23
C MET A 552 1.38 -18.49 -2.17
N PRO A 553 0.54 -18.26 -1.14
CA PRO A 553 0.23 -19.28 -0.15
C PRO A 553 -0.49 -20.49 -0.78
N THR A 554 -1.30 -20.30 -1.83
CA THR A 554 -1.88 -21.41 -2.59
C THR A 554 -0.80 -22.25 -3.27
N ILE A 555 0.15 -21.64 -3.99
CA ILE A 555 1.26 -22.36 -4.64
C ILE A 555 2.08 -23.14 -3.60
N LEU A 556 2.45 -22.50 -2.49
CA LEU A 556 3.23 -23.16 -1.44
C LEU A 556 2.48 -24.35 -0.82
N ASP A 557 1.17 -24.23 -0.57
CA ASP A 557 0.34 -25.30 -0.02
C ASP A 557 0.10 -26.45 -1.03
N LEU A 558 -0.12 -26.15 -2.32
CA LEU A 558 -0.18 -27.15 -3.40
C LEU A 558 1.13 -27.96 -3.51
N LEU A 559 2.28 -27.30 -3.30
CA LEU A 559 3.60 -27.92 -3.27
C LEU A 559 3.99 -28.52 -1.90
N LYS A 560 3.14 -28.37 -0.87
CA LYS A 560 3.39 -28.75 0.54
C LYS A 560 4.64 -28.08 1.16
N ILE A 561 5.09 -26.95 0.61
CA ILE A 561 6.22 -26.17 1.11
C ILE A 561 5.77 -25.36 2.32
N LYS A 562 6.47 -25.50 3.44
CA LYS A 562 6.25 -24.71 4.66
C LYS A 562 7.56 -24.07 5.09
N THR A 563 7.65 -22.74 5.03
CA THR A 563 8.78 -22.01 5.63
C THR A 563 8.23 -21.11 6.75
N PRO A 564 8.74 -21.20 7.99
CA PRO A 564 8.20 -20.43 9.11
C PRO A 564 8.26 -18.91 8.89
N GLN A 565 9.30 -18.43 8.21
CA GLN A 565 9.48 -17.01 7.92
C GLN A 565 8.46 -16.49 6.91
N SER A 566 8.17 -17.19 5.82
CA SER A 566 7.11 -16.75 4.90
C SER A 566 5.74 -16.87 5.56
N GLN A 567 5.47 -17.95 6.28
CA GLN A 567 4.21 -18.14 7.00
C GLN A 567 3.93 -17.04 8.04
N ALA A 568 4.96 -16.41 8.60
CA ALA A 568 4.81 -15.26 9.49
C ALA A 568 4.57 -13.93 8.74
N GLN A 569 4.98 -13.81 7.47
CA GLN A 569 4.81 -12.60 6.66
C GLN A 569 3.45 -12.56 5.93
N MET A 570 3.00 -13.69 5.36
CA MET A 570 1.89 -13.72 4.40
C MET A 570 0.56 -13.24 5.01
N GLU A 571 -0.15 -12.39 4.27
CA GLU A 571 -1.51 -11.91 4.55
C GLU A 571 -2.56 -12.57 3.64
N GLY A 572 -2.10 -13.24 2.59
CA GLY A 572 -2.90 -14.18 1.81
C GLY A 572 -3.13 -15.51 2.54
N VAL A 573 -4.11 -16.28 2.07
CA VAL A 573 -4.43 -17.64 2.52
C VAL A 573 -4.39 -18.63 1.35
N SER A 574 -4.26 -19.93 1.63
CA SER A 574 -4.38 -20.94 0.57
C SER A 574 -5.82 -21.05 0.08
N LEU A 575 -6.00 -21.05 -1.25
CA LEU A 575 -7.28 -21.28 -1.92
C LEU A 575 -7.57 -22.78 -2.14
N GLN A 576 -6.68 -23.68 -1.72
CA GLN A 576 -6.87 -25.14 -1.80
C GLN A 576 -8.17 -25.64 -1.13
N PRO A 577 -8.69 -25.07 -0.02
CA PRO A 577 -10.00 -25.43 0.52
C PRO A 577 -11.15 -25.22 -0.49
N LEU A 578 -11.14 -24.11 -1.23
CA LEU A 578 -12.17 -23.82 -2.25
C LEU A 578 -12.13 -24.86 -3.39
N MET A 579 -10.94 -25.34 -3.75
CA MET A 579 -10.75 -26.43 -4.73
C MET A 579 -11.32 -27.78 -4.26
N LYS A 580 -11.58 -27.94 -2.95
CA LYS A 580 -12.23 -29.12 -2.34
C LYS A 580 -13.73 -28.93 -2.09
N GLY A 581 -14.29 -27.76 -2.45
CA GLY A 581 -15.69 -27.41 -2.20
C GLY A 581 -15.96 -26.83 -0.81
N GLU A 582 -14.93 -26.42 -0.07
CA GLU A 582 -15.07 -25.63 1.15
C GLU A 582 -15.31 -24.14 0.80
N THR A 583 -15.61 -23.31 1.80
CA THR A 583 -15.78 -21.85 1.67
C THR A 583 -14.76 -21.08 2.51
N LEU A 584 -14.47 -19.83 2.14
CA LEU A 584 -13.58 -18.94 2.88
C LEU A 584 -14.23 -17.58 3.08
N GLU A 585 -14.37 -17.14 4.32
CA GLU A 585 -14.84 -15.78 4.64
C GLU A 585 -13.68 -14.79 4.48
N LEU A 586 -13.62 -14.12 3.34
CA LEU A 586 -12.57 -13.16 2.98
C LEU A 586 -13.17 -11.80 2.63
N ASP A 587 -12.52 -10.74 3.10
CA ASP A 587 -12.71 -9.36 2.64
C ASP A 587 -11.56 -8.99 1.68
N GLY A 588 -11.88 -8.49 0.50
CA GLY A 588 -10.94 -8.02 -0.51
C GLY A 588 -10.58 -6.55 -0.30
N PHE A 589 -9.44 -6.29 0.32
CA PHE A 589 -8.87 -4.93 0.41
C PHE A 589 -8.11 -4.56 -0.87
N ALA A 590 -8.17 -3.30 -1.28
CA ALA A 590 -7.32 -2.76 -2.34
C ALA A 590 -6.85 -1.33 -2.04
N GLU A 591 -5.72 -0.94 -2.61
CA GLU A 591 -5.14 0.38 -2.42
C GLU A 591 -4.43 0.92 -3.66
N THR A 592 -4.48 2.23 -3.87
CA THR A 592 -3.66 2.91 -4.88
C THR A 592 -3.09 4.21 -4.33
N ASP A 593 -1.79 4.40 -4.57
CA ASP A 593 -1.04 5.66 -4.38
C ASP A 593 -0.54 6.19 -5.75
N TYR A 594 -1.21 5.84 -6.85
CA TYR A 594 -0.71 6.00 -8.23
C TYR A 594 -0.30 7.44 -8.56
N LEU A 595 0.88 7.56 -9.18
CA LEU A 595 1.54 8.83 -9.56
C LEU A 595 1.67 9.89 -8.43
N LEU A 596 1.38 9.54 -7.18
CA LEU A 596 1.19 10.47 -6.06
C LEU A 596 0.06 11.50 -6.31
N GLN A 597 -0.93 11.11 -7.13
CA GLN A 597 -2.11 11.92 -7.48
C GLN A 597 -3.44 11.23 -7.13
N SER A 598 -3.42 9.97 -6.73
CA SER A 598 -4.59 9.23 -6.28
C SER A 598 -4.20 8.46 -5.03
N PHE A 599 -4.96 8.63 -3.94
CA PHE A 599 -4.69 8.01 -2.64
C PHE A 599 -5.94 7.29 -2.13
N LYS A 600 -6.45 6.34 -2.92
CA LYS A 600 -7.69 5.61 -2.60
C LYS A 600 -7.40 4.32 -1.85
N ARG A 601 -8.36 3.92 -1.00
CA ARG A 601 -8.39 2.65 -0.26
C ARG A 601 -9.80 2.06 -0.36
N SER A 602 -9.92 0.76 -0.55
CA SER A 602 -11.23 0.09 -0.62
C SER A 602 -11.28 -1.24 0.13
N ILE A 603 -12.50 -1.67 0.42
CA ILE A 603 -12.85 -3.00 0.90
C ILE A 603 -14.07 -3.49 0.10
N THR A 604 -13.95 -4.68 -0.48
CA THR A 604 -15.03 -5.45 -1.12
C THR A 604 -15.33 -6.69 -0.26
N THR A 605 -16.58 -6.97 0.06
CA THR A 605 -16.98 -8.10 0.90
C THR A 605 -17.55 -9.26 0.08
N ASN A 606 -17.50 -10.48 0.63
CA ASN A 606 -18.03 -11.68 -0.03
C ASN A 606 -19.56 -11.64 -0.27
N ASP A 607 -20.31 -10.83 0.48
CA ASP A 607 -21.75 -10.57 0.26
C ASP A 607 -22.04 -9.41 -0.72
N GLY A 608 -21.01 -8.86 -1.37
CA GLY A 608 -21.16 -7.93 -2.49
C GLY A 608 -21.28 -6.45 -2.11
N TRP A 609 -20.87 -6.04 -0.91
CA TRP A 609 -20.72 -4.62 -0.59
C TRP A 609 -19.31 -4.13 -0.89
N LYS A 610 -19.21 -2.87 -1.33
CA LYS A 610 -17.93 -2.23 -1.59
C LYS A 610 -17.90 -0.81 -1.05
N PHE A 611 -16.86 -0.48 -0.30
CA PHE A 611 -16.61 0.86 0.22
C PHE A 611 -15.26 1.38 -0.28
N ILE A 612 -15.24 2.61 -0.75
CA ILE A 612 -14.03 3.31 -1.21
C ILE A 612 -13.90 4.62 -0.43
N ILE A 613 -12.67 4.97 -0.02
CA ILE A 613 -12.33 6.27 0.53
C ILE A 613 -11.11 6.85 -0.18
N SER A 614 -11.13 8.15 -0.50
CA SER A 614 -9.95 8.91 -0.92
C SER A 614 -9.33 9.59 0.29
N LEU A 615 -8.09 9.25 0.62
CA LEU A 615 -7.41 9.72 1.84
C LEU A 615 -6.97 11.19 1.78
N ASP A 616 -6.94 11.77 0.58
CA ASP A 616 -6.54 13.13 0.27
C ASP A 616 -7.72 14.12 0.25
N THR A 617 -8.90 13.69 -0.24
CA THR A 617 -10.13 14.50 -0.26
C THR A 617 -11.12 14.18 0.89
N ASP A 618 -10.93 13.05 1.59
CA ASP A 618 -11.87 12.46 2.57
C ASP A 618 -13.25 12.08 1.95
N GLU A 619 -13.33 11.99 0.62
CA GLU A 619 -14.51 11.53 -0.11
C GLU A 619 -14.74 10.03 0.10
N ARG A 620 -16.02 9.63 0.21
CA ARG A 620 -16.46 8.28 0.55
C ARG A 620 -17.53 7.79 -0.42
N GLU A 621 -17.41 6.53 -0.80
CA GLU A 621 -18.24 5.89 -1.82
C GLU A 621 -18.67 4.51 -1.31
N LEU A 622 -19.94 4.15 -1.51
CA LEU A 622 -20.49 2.85 -1.12
C LEU A 622 -21.36 2.30 -2.24
N TYR A 623 -21.13 1.04 -2.62
CA TYR A 623 -21.83 0.33 -3.68
C TYR A 623 -22.34 -1.03 -3.21
N ASP A 624 -23.45 -1.47 -3.80
CA ASP A 624 -24.02 -2.82 -3.65
C ASP A 624 -23.86 -3.54 -4.99
N LEU A 625 -22.78 -4.29 -5.15
CA LEU A 625 -22.38 -4.93 -6.40
C LEU A 625 -23.36 -6.01 -6.88
N ASN A 626 -24.29 -6.45 -6.03
CA ASN A 626 -25.35 -7.38 -6.44
C ASN A 626 -26.45 -6.68 -7.26
N HIS A 627 -26.61 -5.36 -7.10
CA HIS A 627 -27.64 -4.55 -7.74
C HIS A 627 -27.07 -3.44 -8.65
N ASP A 628 -25.81 -3.07 -8.46
CA ASP A 628 -25.06 -2.04 -9.18
C ASP A 628 -23.61 -2.54 -9.42
N PRO A 629 -23.41 -3.58 -10.27
CA PRO A 629 -22.09 -4.17 -10.51
C PRO A 629 -21.13 -3.23 -11.25
N ASP A 630 -21.66 -2.21 -11.95
CA ASP A 630 -20.90 -1.18 -12.68
C ASP A 630 -20.60 0.07 -11.82
N GLU A 631 -20.90 0.02 -10.50
CA GLU A 631 -20.64 1.07 -9.51
C GLU A 631 -21.11 2.48 -9.93
N GLN A 632 -22.28 2.56 -10.56
CA GLN A 632 -22.83 3.82 -11.10
C GLN A 632 -23.59 4.64 -10.06
N LYS A 633 -23.98 4.04 -8.94
CA LYS A 633 -24.85 4.64 -7.93
C LYS A 633 -24.27 4.50 -6.52
N ASN A 634 -23.55 5.53 -6.08
CA ASN A 634 -23.12 5.66 -4.70
C ASN A 634 -24.35 5.71 -3.75
N VAL A 635 -24.52 4.67 -2.93
CA VAL A 635 -25.64 4.49 -1.99
C VAL A 635 -25.27 4.81 -0.53
N LEU A 636 -24.16 5.51 -0.30
CA LEU A 636 -23.68 5.93 1.03
C LEU A 636 -24.78 6.64 1.85
N GLY A 637 -25.50 7.58 1.22
CA GLY A 637 -26.53 8.40 1.88
C GLY A 637 -27.74 7.63 2.41
N THR A 638 -27.98 6.40 1.96
CA THR A 638 -29.08 5.55 2.44
C THR A 638 -28.62 4.37 3.30
N ASN A 639 -27.32 4.06 3.33
CA ASN A 639 -26.77 2.84 3.93
C ASN A 639 -25.64 3.12 4.94
N GLY A 640 -25.72 4.24 5.66
CA GLY A 640 -24.67 4.73 6.56
C GLY A 640 -24.15 3.72 7.61
N ARG A 641 -24.98 2.78 8.08
CA ARG A 641 -24.52 1.70 8.99
C ARG A 641 -23.49 0.78 8.31
N ILE A 642 -23.77 0.37 7.07
CA ILE A 642 -22.90 -0.53 6.30
C ILE A 642 -21.59 0.22 5.97
N ALA A 643 -21.69 1.47 5.50
CA ALA A 643 -20.51 2.30 5.27
C ALA A 643 -19.62 2.43 6.51
N TYR A 644 -20.21 2.69 7.69
CA TYR A 644 -19.45 2.77 8.94
C TYR A 644 -18.78 1.44 9.31
N GLU A 645 -19.49 0.32 9.19
CA GLU A 645 -18.96 -1.03 9.47
C GLU A 645 -17.78 -1.36 8.54
N LEU A 646 -17.88 -1.06 7.24
CA LEU A 646 -16.82 -1.26 6.26
C LEU A 646 -15.65 -0.27 6.45
N GLU A 647 -15.91 0.99 6.77
CA GLU A 647 -14.87 1.97 7.11
C GLU A 647 -14.08 1.53 8.36
N GLN A 648 -14.75 1.01 9.39
CA GLN A 648 -14.06 0.47 10.57
C GLN A 648 -13.25 -0.79 10.26
N LYS A 649 -13.74 -1.70 9.41
CA LYS A 649 -12.95 -2.84 8.92
C LYS A 649 -11.69 -2.36 8.16
N LEU A 650 -11.86 -1.46 7.20
CA LEU A 650 -10.77 -0.90 6.39
C LEU A 650 -9.72 -0.19 7.23
N PHE A 651 -10.13 0.69 8.15
CA PHE A 651 -9.19 1.35 9.05
C PHE A 651 -8.55 0.40 10.08
N SER A 652 -9.22 -0.69 10.46
CA SER A 652 -8.60 -1.73 11.30
C SER A 652 -7.49 -2.45 10.55
N HIS A 653 -7.75 -2.85 9.30
CA HIS A 653 -6.76 -3.44 8.40
C HIS A 653 -5.55 -2.52 8.20
N LEU A 654 -5.77 -1.25 7.82
CA LEU A 654 -4.70 -0.26 7.68
C LEU A 654 -3.96 0.01 9.01
N ALA A 655 -4.63 -0.06 10.16
CA ALA A 655 -3.99 0.09 11.46
C ALA A 655 -3.14 -1.13 11.86
N GLU A 656 -3.47 -2.34 11.41
CA GLU A 656 -2.62 -3.53 11.59
C GLU A 656 -1.38 -3.47 10.70
N ILE A 657 -1.54 -3.00 9.46
CA ILE A 657 -0.44 -2.72 8.54
C ILE A 657 0.60 -1.77 9.14
N ASN A 658 0.17 -0.77 9.91
CA ASN A 658 1.05 0.21 10.57
C ASN A 658 1.65 -0.27 11.93
N ARG A 659 1.24 -1.43 12.47
CA ARG A 659 1.76 -1.99 13.74
C ARG A 659 2.85 -3.04 13.56
N LYS A 660 2.82 -3.77 12.44
CA LYS A 660 3.80 -4.80 12.06
C LYS A 660 4.94 -4.18 11.23
#